data_AF-C4XFF7-F1
#
_entry.id   AF-C4XFF7-F1
#
_cell.length_a   1.000
_cell.length_b   1.000
_cell.length_c   1.000
_cell.angle_alpha   90.00
_cell.angle_beta   90.00
_cell.angle_gamma   90.00
#
_symmetry.space_group_name_H-M   'P 1'
#
loop_
_entity.id
_entity.type
_entity.pdbx_description
1 polymer ?
#
loop_
_entity_poly.entity_id
_entity_poly.type
_entity_poly.pdbx_seq_one_letter_code
_entity_poly.pdbx_strand_id
1 'polypeptide(L)'
;MNMYVFKFADIGEGLHEGTVGEISVKVGDKIKEGDTLFSVETDKVASEIPSPVDGIIKEIRMKTGDVIHVGQEIFVIDDGKGGSVAAAPATKVEESKSRPATSSSTSFYVFKFADIGEGLHEGTVGEIPIKIGDKVKEGDTLFSVETDKVASEIPSPVDGIIKEIKMKTGDVIHVGQEVIVIDAGSKNPTSSSVSSAPSSNKEEEKCLVGDAPNSSELINLDFSSLNSPAKETPQPVAPQASTYEANQEEESNGVSFTSEGKKYEGKVDEEFDVIIVGSGPGGYLAAEELGKAGKKVLIVEKEFWGGVCLNIWCIPTKAMLKSTDVLETLTDAAGYGIVGNLDKLKIDLQKTWVKMHERKKGVVDQISSSVKKLMIASKCKIEEGEAEFVGAHEIKINGKVYRGTNIILATGSHSRRLRALPGFKVGYENNYVLSSREAINYDSKLPGSVVIVGGGVVGVEFAQVFASAGAKVTIIQNQNHLLPGIDHDVTNEILKHLEKHGVQIIYNATSTGLNNKKELLYEIGGKERKIKADVYLIAVGRIPSSKGIAEVGVNVGVREEVLVDEKMRTNVKGVYAIGDLTGQNMLAHVAYQHALIAVGNILGEKNVRYHNKPVPGCIYTNTEIAFIGLTEEEAKNKGYNIFTSKYMFSYLGKAIATKQTSGFVKLVVDREYGQILGAHIIGAHATDYISEIALAMEQEVSVKELAYTIHPHPTYSEIIWEAARAASLKLYLEENKK
;
A
#
# COMPACT_ATOMS: atom_id res chain seq x y z
N MET A 1 34.71 50.72 13.57
CA MET A 1 33.31 50.33 13.77
C MET A 1 32.80 49.93 12.40
N ASN A 2 32.58 48.63 12.17
CA ASN A 2 31.76 48.24 11.03
C ASN A 2 30.31 48.53 11.39
N MET A 3 29.49 48.80 10.38
CA MET A 3 28.09 49.11 10.58
C MET A 3 27.26 48.16 9.74
N TYR A 4 26.42 47.39 10.43
CA TYR A 4 25.39 46.57 9.83
C TYR A 4 24.25 47.49 9.38
N VAL A 5 23.95 47.47 8.08
CA VAL A 5 22.88 48.29 7.51
C VAL A 5 21.67 47.40 7.27
N PHE A 6 20.64 47.58 8.10
CA PHE A 6 19.40 46.83 8.00
C PHE A 6 18.59 47.28 6.77
N LYS A 7 18.19 46.31 5.94
CA LYS A 7 17.43 46.53 4.72
C LYS A 7 16.08 45.87 4.78
N PHE A 8 15.08 46.47 4.12
CA PHE A 8 13.69 46.04 4.18
C PHE A 8 13.36 44.78 3.37
N ALA A 9 14.09 43.68 3.56
CA ALA A 9 14.02 42.51 2.68
C ALA A 9 13.39 41.24 3.29
N ASP A 10 13.16 41.20 4.60
CA ASP A 10 12.84 39.96 5.34
C ASP A 10 11.37 39.86 5.83
N ILE A 11 10.42 40.44 5.08
CA ILE A 11 8.97 40.19 5.28
C ILE A 11 8.48 39.29 4.14
N GLY A 12 7.68 38.27 4.48
CA GLY A 12 7.34 37.13 3.62
C GLY A 12 6.67 37.44 2.26
N GLU A 13 6.61 36.41 1.43
CA GLU A 13 6.26 36.47 0.00
C GLU A 13 5.01 37.31 -0.33
N GLY A 14 5.18 38.32 -1.19
CA GLY A 14 4.08 39.04 -1.85
C GLY A 14 3.94 40.53 -1.54
N LEU A 15 4.81 41.11 -0.70
CA LEU A 15 4.81 42.55 -0.38
C LEU A 15 5.99 43.27 -1.05
N HIS A 16 5.70 44.35 -1.79
CA HIS A 16 6.71 45.17 -2.49
C HIS A 16 7.01 46.51 -1.78
N GLU A 17 6.07 46.98 -0.96
CA GLU A 17 6.15 48.19 -0.16
C GLU A 17 5.30 48.05 1.12
N GLY A 18 5.55 48.90 2.12
CA GLY A 18 4.76 48.97 3.34
C GLY A 18 4.87 50.34 3.99
N THR A 19 3.90 50.72 4.83
CA THR A 19 3.92 52.00 5.56
C THR A 19 4.51 51.80 6.94
N VAL A 20 5.47 52.64 7.33
CA VAL A 20 6.11 52.59 8.66
C VAL A 20 5.11 53.00 9.73
N GLY A 21 4.81 52.08 10.65
CA GLY A 21 4.01 52.32 11.84
C GLY A 21 4.84 52.95 12.98
N GLU A 22 4.66 52.43 14.20
CA GLU A 22 5.39 52.92 15.36
C GLU A 22 6.85 52.43 15.35
N ILE A 23 7.81 53.33 15.61
CA ILE A 23 9.23 52.99 15.74
C ILE A 23 9.56 52.85 17.23
N SER A 24 9.87 51.63 17.66
CA SER A 24 10.01 51.25 19.07
C SER A 24 11.37 51.59 19.69
N VAL A 25 12.37 51.96 18.87
CA VAL A 25 13.76 52.23 19.29
C VAL A 25 14.25 53.63 18.91
N LYS A 26 15.29 54.11 19.61
CA LYS A 26 15.91 55.42 19.38
C LYS A 26 17.42 55.30 19.10
N VAL A 27 17.99 56.32 18.47
CA VAL A 27 19.44 56.41 18.25
C VAL A 27 20.17 56.42 19.60
N GLY A 28 21.08 55.47 19.78
CA GLY A 28 21.82 55.23 21.02
C GLY A 28 21.35 54.01 21.82
N ASP A 29 20.18 53.44 21.52
CA ASP A 29 19.66 52.28 22.25
C ASP A 29 20.45 51.00 21.94
N LYS A 30 20.59 50.15 22.96
CA LYS A 30 21.16 48.80 22.86
C LYS A 30 20.04 47.81 22.60
N ILE A 31 20.21 47.01 21.55
CA ILE A 31 19.25 46.01 21.08
C ILE A 31 19.93 44.64 20.99
N LYS A 32 19.13 43.59 21.10
CA LYS A 32 19.52 42.20 20.83
C LYS A 32 18.85 41.68 19.56
N GLU A 33 19.42 40.63 19.00
CA GLU A 33 18.76 39.81 17.99
C GLU A 33 17.41 39.30 18.53
N GLY A 34 16.32 39.60 17.81
CA GLY A 34 14.93 39.32 18.20
C GLY A 34 14.14 40.49 18.80
N ASP A 35 14.76 41.60 19.22
CA ASP A 35 14.03 42.75 19.82
C ASP A 35 13.26 43.54 18.75
N THR A 36 11.97 43.86 18.96
CA THR A 36 11.15 44.67 18.03
C THR A 36 11.75 46.06 17.80
N LEU A 37 11.98 46.40 16.54
CA LEU A 37 12.52 47.71 16.11
C LEU A 37 11.42 48.71 15.70
N PHE A 38 10.42 48.24 14.95
CA PHE A 38 9.29 49.03 14.46
C PHE A 38 8.17 48.13 13.93
N SER A 39 6.97 48.68 13.76
CA SER A 39 5.88 48.02 13.02
C SER A 39 5.76 48.51 11.58
N VAL A 40 5.25 47.67 10.70
CA VAL A 40 4.85 48.01 9.33
C VAL A 40 3.40 47.66 9.11
N GLU A 41 2.65 48.62 8.59
CA GLU A 41 1.26 48.45 8.18
C GLU A 41 1.17 48.20 6.67
N THR A 42 0.34 47.22 6.31
CA THR A 42 0.01 46.86 4.93
C THR A 42 -1.51 46.69 4.84
N ASP A 43 -2.05 46.68 3.62
CA ASP A 43 -3.48 46.59 3.28
C ASP A 43 -4.24 45.41 3.95
N LYS A 44 -3.52 44.45 4.55
CA LYS A 44 -4.06 43.22 5.13
C LYS A 44 -3.65 42.97 6.58
N VAL A 45 -2.43 43.34 6.99
CA VAL A 45 -1.87 43.02 8.31
C VAL A 45 -0.86 44.10 8.76
N ALA A 46 -0.82 44.41 10.05
CA ALA A 46 0.27 45.12 10.69
C ALA A 46 1.24 44.12 11.35
N SER A 47 2.54 44.22 11.05
CA SER A 47 3.57 43.28 11.49
C SER A 47 4.71 43.99 12.22
N GLU A 48 5.15 43.45 13.35
CA GLU A 48 6.34 43.90 14.08
C GLU A 48 7.62 43.31 13.47
N ILE A 49 8.65 44.15 13.32
CA ILE A 49 9.92 43.77 12.69
C ILE A 49 11.03 43.70 13.75
N PRO A 50 11.56 42.49 14.05
CA PRO A 50 12.62 42.32 15.03
C PRO A 50 14.01 42.65 14.46
N SER A 51 14.97 42.93 15.34
CA SER A 51 16.37 43.09 14.97
C SER A 51 17.01 41.76 14.55
N PRO A 52 17.77 41.70 13.46
CA PRO A 52 18.52 40.51 13.07
C PRO A 52 19.90 40.39 13.73
N VAL A 53 20.33 41.39 14.54
CA VAL A 53 21.64 41.41 15.20
C VAL A 53 21.61 42.08 16.57
N ASP A 54 22.52 41.67 17.46
CA ASP A 54 22.90 42.44 18.64
C ASP A 54 23.65 43.71 18.23
N GLY A 55 23.38 44.86 18.86
CA GLY A 55 24.14 46.08 18.59
C GLY A 55 23.64 47.35 19.25
N ILE A 56 24.12 48.50 18.74
CA ILE A 56 23.64 49.84 19.10
C ILE A 56 23.11 50.54 17.85
N ILE A 57 21.87 51.07 17.90
CA ILE A 57 21.30 51.89 16.83
C ILE A 57 22.12 53.19 16.69
N LYS A 58 22.73 53.43 15.53
CA LYS A 58 23.48 54.67 15.21
C LYS A 58 22.68 55.65 14.38
N GLU A 59 21.81 55.15 13.51
CA GLU A 59 21.02 55.96 12.58
C GLU A 59 19.68 55.28 12.29
N ILE A 60 18.62 56.08 12.18
CA ILE A 60 17.28 55.67 11.75
C ILE A 60 16.96 56.51 10.51
N ARG A 61 16.72 55.85 9.37
CA ARG A 61 16.57 56.50 8.05
C ARG A 61 15.12 56.56 7.53
N MET A 62 14.16 56.35 8.42
CA MET A 62 12.71 56.43 8.15
C MET A 62 12.00 57.17 9.29
N LYS A 63 10.75 57.56 9.05
CA LYS A 63 9.83 58.12 10.04
C LYS A 63 8.50 57.36 9.98
N THR A 64 7.77 57.35 11.08
CA THR A 64 6.36 56.91 11.11
C THR A 64 5.55 57.64 10.05
N GLY A 65 4.85 56.88 9.21
CA GLY A 65 4.08 57.35 8.06
C GLY A 65 4.84 57.34 6.71
N ASP A 66 6.15 57.07 6.68
CA ASP A 66 6.89 56.92 5.42
C ASP A 66 6.52 55.58 4.74
N VAL A 67 6.46 55.57 3.41
CA VAL A 67 6.37 54.33 2.61
C VAL A 67 7.79 53.84 2.32
N ILE A 68 8.06 52.56 2.63
CA ILE A 68 9.37 51.91 2.47
C ILE A 68 9.28 50.74 1.50
N HIS A 69 10.28 50.62 0.62
CA HIS A 69 10.33 49.60 -0.44
C HIS A 69 11.37 48.52 -0.15
N VAL A 70 11.16 47.32 -0.70
CA VAL A 70 12.05 46.18 -0.49
C VAL A 70 13.51 46.51 -0.85
N GLY A 71 14.42 46.27 0.10
CA GLY A 71 15.86 46.56 -0.04
C GLY A 71 16.31 47.97 0.35
N GLN A 72 15.38 48.86 0.73
CA GLN A 72 15.70 50.20 1.27
C GLN A 72 16.45 50.10 2.62
N GLU A 73 17.43 50.99 2.82
CA GLU A 73 18.23 51.07 4.06
C GLU A 73 17.47 51.81 5.16
N ILE A 74 17.23 51.13 6.29
CA ILE A 74 16.31 51.60 7.33
C ILE A 74 17.05 51.93 8.64
N PHE A 75 17.88 51.04 9.14
CA PHE A 75 18.71 51.26 10.33
C PHE A 75 20.19 51.07 10.02
N VAL A 76 21.02 51.81 10.74
CA VAL A 76 22.47 51.56 10.82
C VAL A 76 22.80 51.15 12.23
N ILE A 77 23.28 49.91 12.41
CA ILE A 77 23.54 49.26 13.70
C ILE A 77 25.06 49.01 13.82
N ASP A 78 25.65 49.35 14.95
CA ASP A 78 27.05 49.02 15.30
C ASP A 78 27.04 47.67 16.03
N ASP A 79 27.33 46.60 15.29
CA ASP A 79 27.22 45.19 15.70
C ASP A 79 28.53 44.63 16.31
N GLY A 80 29.64 45.37 16.18
CA GLY A 80 30.94 45.05 16.76
C GLY A 80 31.63 43.79 16.20
N LYS A 81 31.10 43.16 15.15
CA LYS A 81 31.61 41.93 14.52
C LYS A 81 32.01 42.21 13.07
N GLY A 82 32.97 41.48 12.51
CA GLY A 82 33.48 41.79 11.17
C GLY A 82 33.82 40.58 10.32
N GLY A 83 33.42 40.63 9.03
CA GLY A 83 34.10 39.89 7.95
C GLY A 83 33.21 39.14 6.96
N SER A 84 33.03 39.73 5.78
CA SER A 84 32.34 39.22 4.57
C SER A 84 32.85 37.87 3.99
N VAL A 85 31.99 37.28 3.15
CA VAL A 85 32.13 36.06 2.31
C VAL A 85 33.14 36.20 1.15
N ALA A 86 33.93 35.13 0.83
CA ALA A 86 34.24 34.64 -0.55
C ALA A 86 35.21 33.41 -0.63
N ALA A 87 34.84 32.40 -1.44
CA ALA A 87 35.60 31.39 -2.24
C ALA A 87 36.97 30.75 -1.83
N ALA A 88 36.97 29.40 -1.74
CA ALA A 88 37.91 28.32 -2.21
C ALA A 88 39.39 28.57 -2.66
N PRO A 89 40.29 27.53 -2.75
CA PRO A 89 40.38 26.21 -2.07
C PRO A 89 41.82 25.74 -1.61
N ALA A 90 41.90 24.53 -1.01
CA ALA A 90 42.99 23.50 -1.08
C ALA A 90 44.29 23.53 -0.21
N THR A 91 44.73 22.29 0.13
CA THR A 91 46.04 21.78 0.65
C THR A 91 46.48 22.12 2.11
N LYS A 92 46.70 21.18 3.07
CA LYS A 92 47.77 20.14 3.26
C LYS A 92 49.16 20.80 3.47
N VAL A 93 50.04 20.48 4.45
CA VAL A 93 50.58 19.21 5.05
C VAL A 93 51.11 19.56 6.50
N GLU A 94 51.21 18.69 7.53
CA GLU A 94 52.29 17.68 7.80
C GLU A 94 52.00 16.70 8.98
N GLU A 95 53.02 16.06 9.57
CA GLU A 95 52.96 14.82 10.40
C GLU A 95 53.97 14.84 11.58
N SER A 96 53.60 14.31 12.75
CA SER A 96 54.47 13.45 13.60
C SER A 96 53.76 12.93 14.87
N LYS A 97 54.04 11.74 15.43
CA LYS A 97 54.79 10.56 14.95
C LYS A 97 54.33 9.29 15.72
N SER A 98 54.32 8.14 15.02
CA SER A 98 54.54 6.72 15.43
C SER A 98 54.78 6.36 16.93
N ARG A 99 54.43 5.19 17.51
CA ARG A 99 53.97 3.85 17.04
C ARG A 99 53.41 3.04 18.29
N PRO A 100 53.14 1.70 18.35
CA PRO A 100 53.59 0.53 17.54
C PRO A 100 52.52 -0.21 16.70
N ALA A 101 52.10 -1.43 17.08
CA ALA A 101 51.86 -2.51 16.11
C ALA A 101 51.11 -3.77 16.62
N THR A 102 50.60 -4.55 15.64
CA THR A 102 49.91 -5.87 15.69
C THR A 102 48.44 -5.82 16.18
N SER A 103 47.47 -6.52 15.56
CA SER A 103 47.49 -7.53 14.47
C SER A 103 46.42 -7.25 13.38
N SER A 104 46.58 -7.85 12.19
CA SER A 104 45.71 -7.62 11.02
C SER A 104 44.76 -8.79 10.75
N SER A 105 43.46 -8.51 10.61
CA SER A 105 42.45 -9.45 10.09
C SER A 105 42.00 -9.03 8.69
N THR A 106 42.29 -9.85 7.67
CA THR A 106 41.81 -9.64 6.29
C THR A 106 40.33 -10.03 6.16
N SER A 107 39.56 -9.18 5.48
CA SER A 107 38.12 -9.39 5.21
C SER A 107 37.92 -9.99 3.82
N PHE A 108 37.55 -11.28 3.77
CA PHE A 108 37.21 -11.95 2.52
C PHE A 108 35.72 -11.80 2.21
N TYR A 109 35.40 -11.26 1.03
CA TYR A 109 34.07 -11.27 0.45
C TYR A 109 33.89 -12.57 -0.35
N VAL A 110 32.80 -13.29 -0.11
CA VAL A 110 32.49 -14.54 -0.82
C VAL A 110 31.32 -14.30 -1.74
N PHE A 111 31.58 -14.26 -3.05
CA PHE A 111 30.55 -14.12 -4.07
C PHE A 111 29.76 -15.42 -4.20
N LYS A 112 28.44 -15.31 -4.03
CA LYS A 112 27.49 -16.40 -4.24
C LYS A 112 26.67 -16.12 -5.49
N PHE A 113 26.49 -17.13 -6.34
CA PHE A 113 25.71 -16.97 -7.56
C PHE A 113 24.26 -16.63 -7.22
N ALA A 114 23.74 -15.55 -7.83
CA ALA A 114 22.39 -15.04 -7.58
C ALA A 114 21.39 -15.58 -8.61
N ASP A 115 20.10 -15.42 -8.33
CA ASP A 115 19.02 -15.76 -9.27
C ASP A 115 19.07 -14.84 -10.49
N ILE A 116 18.96 -15.41 -11.69
CA ILE A 116 19.04 -14.71 -12.99
C ILE A 116 17.68 -14.73 -13.72
N GLY A 117 16.61 -14.47 -12.97
CA GLY A 117 15.30 -14.12 -13.51
C GLY A 117 14.34 -15.31 -13.69
N GLU A 118 13.05 -14.98 -13.72
CA GLU A 118 11.86 -15.85 -13.88
C GLU A 118 12.08 -17.38 -13.86
N GLY A 119 12.54 -17.91 -12.72
CA GLY A 119 12.58 -19.35 -12.44
C GLY A 119 13.81 -20.12 -12.93
N LEU A 120 14.91 -19.44 -13.27
CA LEU A 120 16.18 -20.07 -13.64
C LEU A 120 17.05 -20.34 -12.40
N HIS A 121 17.08 -21.59 -11.93
CA HIS A 121 17.77 -21.99 -10.69
C HIS A 121 19.21 -22.48 -10.87
N GLU A 122 19.67 -22.57 -12.12
CA GLU A 122 21.02 -23.00 -12.50
C GLU A 122 21.45 -22.34 -13.82
N GLY A 123 22.76 -22.26 -14.07
CA GLY A 123 23.32 -21.76 -15.32
C GLY A 123 24.70 -22.35 -15.60
N THR A 124 25.11 -22.38 -16.87
CA THR A 124 26.42 -22.90 -17.28
C THR A 124 27.43 -21.76 -17.31
N VAL A 125 28.58 -21.93 -16.68
CA VAL A 125 29.64 -20.91 -16.66
C VAL A 125 30.28 -20.80 -18.05
N GLY A 126 30.18 -19.61 -18.65
CA GLY A 126 30.81 -19.27 -19.90
C GLY A 126 32.27 -18.83 -19.70
N GLU A 127 32.61 -17.64 -20.19
CA GLU A 127 33.97 -17.09 -20.09
C GLU A 127 34.25 -16.56 -18.68
N ILE A 128 35.46 -16.84 -18.17
CA ILE A 128 35.97 -16.28 -16.91
C ILE A 128 37.17 -15.39 -17.28
N PRO A 129 36.98 -14.07 -17.50
CA PRO A 129 38.05 -13.17 -17.93
C PRO A 129 39.10 -12.89 -16.84
N ILE A 130 38.78 -13.14 -15.58
CA ILE A 130 39.63 -12.89 -14.40
C ILE A 130 40.53 -14.09 -14.03
N LYS A 131 41.66 -13.81 -13.36
CA LYS A 131 42.56 -14.82 -12.79
C LYS A 131 42.80 -14.58 -11.30
N ILE A 132 43.20 -15.63 -10.59
CA ILE A 132 43.61 -15.53 -9.19
C ILE A 132 44.84 -14.60 -9.10
N GLY A 133 44.73 -13.55 -8.29
CA GLY A 133 45.70 -12.47 -8.15
C GLY A 133 45.32 -11.16 -8.85
N ASP A 134 44.31 -11.16 -9.72
CA ASP A 134 43.88 -9.95 -10.42
C ASP A 134 43.14 -8.98 -9.48
N LYS A 135 43.29 -7.68 -9.75
CA LYS A 135 42.54 -6.60 -9.08
C LYS A 135 41.28 -6.30 -9.88
N VAL A 136 40.14 -6.37 -9.22
CA VAL A 136 38.83 -6.00 -9.76
C VAL A 136 38.27 -4.82 -8.98
N LYS A 137 37.48 -3.99 -9.66
CA LYS A 137 36.65 -2.94 -9.07
C LYS A 137 35.19 -3.36 -9.04
N GLU A 138 34.41 -2.72 -8.18
CA GLU A 138 32.95 -2.78 -8.25
C GLU A 138 32.47 -2.39 -9.66
N GLY A 139 31.71 -3.29 -10.30
CA GLY A 139 31.25 -3.18 -11.69
C GLY A 139 32.05 -3.98 -12.73
N ASP A 140 33.28 -4.42 -12.46
CA ASP A 140 34.10 -5.17 -13.44
C ASP A 140 33.56 -6.60 -13.65
N THR A 141 33.42 -7.07 -14.89
CA THR A 141 32.93 -8.42 -15.22
C THR A 141 33.82 -9.52 -14.63
N LEU A 142 33.24 -10.37 -13.78
CA LEU A 142 33.92 -11.51 -13.15
C LEU A 142 33.85 -12.78 -14.03
N PHE A 143 32.69 -13.06 -14.62
CA PHE A 143 32.42 -14.22 -15.50
C PHE A 143 31.10 -14.04 -16.24
N SER A 144 30.88 -14.79 -17.32
CA SER A 144 29.57 -14.91 -17.96
C SER A 144 28.86 -16.22 -17.59
N VAL A 145 27.53 -16.21 -17.66
CA VAL A 145 26.68 -17.39 -17.47
C VAL A 145 25.73 -17.53 -18.65
N GLU A 146 25.69 -18.72 -19.22
CA GLU A 146 24.80 -19.11 -20.31
C GLU A 146 23.61 -19.91 -19.77
N THR A 147 22.42 -19.55 -20.22
CA THR A 147 21.16 -20.26 -19.98
C THR A 147 20.49 -20.62 -21.30
N ASP A 148 19.38 -21.35 -21.25
CA ASP A 148 18.57 -21.74 -22.42
C ASP A 148 17.99 -20.54 -23.19
N LYS A 149 18.03 -19.32 -22.62
CA LYS A 149 17.41 -18.11 -23.18
C LYS A 149 18.36 -16.92 -23.32
N VAL A 150 19.33 -16.73 -22.42
CA VAL A 150 20.19 -15.54 -22.37
C VAL A 150 21.60 -15.89 -21.88
N ALA A 151 22.62 -15.23 -22.44
CA ALA A 151 23.96 -15.16 -21.87
C ALA A 151 24.11 -13.83 -21.11
N SER A 152 24.55 -13.85 -19.85
CA SER A 152 24.66 -12.67 -18.99
C SER A 152 26.03 -12.55 -18.34
N GLU A 153 26.59 -11.34 -18.33
CA GLU A 153 27.82 -11.01 -17.62
C GLU A 153 27.53 -10.70 -16.14
N ILE A 154 28.34 -11.25 -15.24
CA ILE A 154 28.20 -11.10 -13.79
C ILE A 154 29.29 -10.13 -13.28
N PRO A 155 28.94 -8.90 -12.86
CA PRO A 155 29.90 -7.92 -12.39
C PRO A 155 30.35 -8.15 -10.94
N SER A 156 31.50 -7.60 -10.58
CA SER A 156 32.01 -7.61 -9.21
C SER A 156 31.20 -6.66 -8.33
N PRO A 157 30.77 -7.09 -7.12
CA PRO A 157 30.01 -6.24 -6.19
C PRO A 157 30.92 -5.47 -5.23
N VAL A 158 32.25 -5.64 -5.31
CA VAL A 158 33.23 -4.98 -4.44
C VAL A 158 34.57 -4.76 -5.16
N ASP A 159 35.30 -3.73 -4.74
CA ASP A 159 36.74 -3.58 -5.02
C ASP A 159 37.55 -4.66 -4.26
N GLY A 160 38.50 -5.32 -4.92
CA GLY A 160 39.39 -6.25 -4.24
C GLY A 160 40.35 -7.05 -5.13
N ILE A 161 40.97 -8.08 -4.54
CA ILE A 161 41.86 -9.02 -5.25
C ILE A 161 41.21 -10.39 -5.31
N ILE A 162 41.13 -10.98 -6.50
CA ILE A 162 40.59 -12.34 -6.67
C ILE A 162 41.51 -13.35 -6.00
N LYS A 163 41.01 -14.04 -4.97
CA LYS A 163 41.78 -14.99 -4.16
C LYS A 163 41.53 -16.44 -4.53
N GLU A 164 40.30 -16.77 -4.90
CA GLU A 164 39.88 -18.14 -5.24
C GLU A 164 38.75 -18.07 -6.27
N ILE A 165 38.80 -18.96 -7.27
CA ILE A 165 37.72 -19.19 -8.23
C ILE A 165 37.35 -20.67 -8.09
N LYS A 166 36.11 -20.94 -7.68
CA LYS A 166 35.60 -22.29 -7.32
C LYS A 166 34.81 -22.97 -8.44
N MET A 167 34.95 -22.48 -9.67
CA MET A 167 34.26 -22.94 -10.89
C MET A 167 35.20 -22.88 -12.09
N LYS A 168 34.81 -23.54 -13.18
CA LYS A 168 35.50 -23.54 -14.48
C LYS A 168 34.48 -23.26 -15.59
N THR A 169 34.95 -22.75 -16.72
CA THR A 169 34.17 -22.70 -17.96
C THR A 169 33.61 -24.09 -18.29
N GLY A 170 32.29 -24.16 -18.49
CA GLY A 170 31.53 -25.39 -18.70
C GLY A 170 30.94 -26.05 -17.44
N ASP A 171 31.24 -25.56 -16.23
CA ASP A 171 30.61 -26.06 -15.01
C ASP A 171 29.16 -25.51 -14.90
N VAL A 172 28.22 -26.33 -14.42
CA VAL A 172 26.88 -25.89 -14.03
C VAL A 172 26.94 -25.37 -12.59
N ILE A 173 26.46 -24.15 -12.37
CA ILE A 173 26.40 -23.51 -11.04
C ILE A 173 24.94 -23.24 -10.65
N HIS A 174 24.63 -23.45 -9.36
CA HIS A 174 23.28 -23.26 -8.82
C HIS A 174 23.17 -22.00 -7.95
N VAL A 175 21.97 -21.43 -7.86
CA VAL A 175 21.71 -20.24 -7.02
C VAL A 175 22.11 -20.50 -5.56
N GLY A 176 22.89 -19.58 -4.98
CA GLY A 176 23.46 -19.68 -3.63
C GLY A 176 24.82 -20.37 -3.54
N GLN A 177 25.33 -20.97 -4.63
CA GLN A 177 26.66 -21.58 -4.68
C GLN A 177 27.78 -20.53 -4.58
N GLU A 178 28.80 -20.81 -3.77
CA GLU A 178 30.00 -19.98 -3.68
C GLU A 178 30.90 -20.20 -4.90
N VAL A 179 31.13 -19.16 -5.69
CA VAL A 179 31.86 -19.28 -6.96
C VAL A 179 33.18 -18.50 -7.00
N ILE A 180 33.29 -17.36 -6.30
CA ILE A 180 34.52 -16.54 -6.25
C ILE A 180 34.74 -16.02 -4.83
N VAL A 181 35.99 -15.97 -4.37
CA VAL A 181 36.40 -15.31 -3.13
C VAL A 181 37.30 -14.12 -3.46
N ILE A 182 36.93 -12.94 -2.97
CA ILE A 182 37.61 -11.66 -3.20
C ILE A 182 38.18 -11.18 -1.85
N ASP A 183 39.45 -10.79 -1.81
CA ASP A 183 40.06 -10.08 -0.68
C ASP A 183 39.68 -8.59 -0.78
N ALA A 184 38.65 -8.20 -0.04
CA ALA A 184 38.10 -6.86 -0.01
C ALA A 184 38.65 -6.13 1.23
N GLY A 185 39.75 -5.39 1.02
CA GLY A 185 40.47 -4.69 2.09
C GLY A 185 39.56 -3.78 2.92
N SER A 186 39.75 -3.79 4.24
CA SER A 186 38.80 -3.32 5.26
C SER A 186 38.05 -2.01 4.97
N LYS A 187 36.79 -2.14 4.52
CA LYS A 187 35.71 -1.16 4.70
C LYS A 187 34.37 -1.87 4.90
N ASN A 188 33.83 -1.86 6.11
CA ASN A 188 32.43 -2.21 6.39
C ASN A 188 31.67 -0.93 6.75
N PRO A 189 30.45 -0.70 6.22
CA PRO A 189 29.47 0.16 6.86
C PRO A 189 28.91 -0.56 8.09
N THR A 190 29.09 0.01 9.27
CA THR A 190 28.62 -0.57 10.54
C THR A 190 27.14 -0.34 10.77
N SER A 191 26.44 -1.41 11.14
CA SER A 191 25.24 -1.35 11.98
C SER A 191 25.63 -1.06 13.44
N SER A 192 24.77 -0.37 14.19
CA SER A 192 24.91 -0.28 15.64
C SER A 192 23.56 -0.05 16.36
N SER A 193 23.24 -1.00 17.22
CA SER A 193 22.26 -0.90 18.30
C SER A 193 23.01 -0.74 19.63
N VAL A 194 22.60 0.18 20.53
CA VAL A 194 22.70 0.00 22.00
C VAL A 194 21.59 0.82 22.68
N SER A 195 21.12 0.35 23.84
CA SER A 195 20.10 1.00 24.69
C SER A 195 20.67 1.78 25.89
N SER A 196 19.74 2.40 26.63
CA SER A 196 19.74 2.70 28.08
C SER A 196 20.58 3.87 28.66
N ALA A 197 19.90 4.64 29.52
CA ALA A 197 20.36 5.83 30.26
C ALA A 197 21.02 5.48 31.62
N PRO A 198 21.39 6.46 32.51
CA PRO A 198 20.39 7.07 33.43
C PRO A 198 20.65 8.52 33.97
N SER A 199 19.61 9.11 34.59
CA SER A 199 19.61 10.06 35.77
C SER A 199 20.29 11.45 35.68
N SER A 200 19.87 12.51 36.42
CA SER A 200 18.65 12.83 37.22
C SER A 200 18.66 14.31 37.72
N ASN A 201 17.54 14.74 38.36
CA ASN A 201 17.28 15.96 39.18
C ASN A 201 16.49 17.08 38.43
N LYS A 202 15.27 17.48 38.84
CA LYS A 202 14.77 18.15 40.09
C LYS A 202 15.23 19.63 40.17
N GLU A 203 14.43 20.65 40.49
CA GLU A 203 13.18 20.84 41.29
C GLU A 203 12.26 21.91 40.62
N GLU A 204 10.92 21.81 40.57
CA GLU A 204 9.85 22.14 41.56
C GLU A 204 9.36 23.62 41.66
N GLU A 205 8.06 23.81 41.35
CA GLU A 205 7.09 24.81 41.90
C GLU A 205 7.32 26.34 41.70
N LYS A 206 6.31 27.23 41.63
CA LYS A 206 4.90 27.15 42.10
C LYS A 206 3.93 28.07 41.31
N CYS A 207 2.63 27.84 41.53
CA CYS A 207 1.45 28.46 40.91
C CYS A 207 1.10 29.88 41.41
N LEU A 208 0.33 30.66 40.62
CA LEU A 208 -0.69 31.62 41.11
C LEU A 208 -1.85 31.78 40.08
N VAL A 209 -3.00 32.29 40.54
CA VAL A 209 -4.35 32.07 39.97
C VAL A 209 -5.03 33.37 39.46
N GLY A 210 -5.95 33.27 38.49
CA GLY A 210 -6.92 34.32 38.14
C GLY A 210 -8.10 33.80 37.28
N ASP A 211 -9.34 34.12 37.66
CA ASP A 211 -10.59 33.52 37.13
C ASP A 211 -11.38 34.41 36.13
N ALA A 212 -11.92 33.76 35.08
CA ALA A 212 -13.27 33.95 34.46
C ALA A 212 -13.69 35.33 33.85
N PRO A 213 -14.84 35.47 33.11
CA PRO A 213 -15.85 34.46 32.72
C PRO A 213 -16.33 34.46 31.23
N ASN A 214 -17.08 33.41 30.90
CA ASN A 214 -18.04 33.18 29.79
C ASN A 214 -18.48 34.32 28.85
N SER A 215 -18.66 33.96 27.56
CA SER A 215 -19.98 34.06 26.92
C SER A 215 -20.17 32.99 25.84
N SER A 216 -21.43 32.66 25.55
CA SER A 216 -21.85 31.61 24.61
C SER A 216 -22.91 32.18 23.68
N GLU A 217 -22.78 32.00 22.36
CA GLU A 217 -23.92 32.18 21.47
C GLU A 217 -23.86 31.29 20.23
N LEU A 218 -25.02 30.72 19.90
CA LEU A 218 -25.24 29.80 18.78
C LEU A 218 -25.60 30.61 17.54
N ILE A 219 -24.95 30.35 16.40
CA ILE A 219 -25.39 30.88 15.10
C ILE A 219 -26.05 29.76 14.31
N ASN A 220 -27.38 29.82 14.21
CA ASN A 220 -28.13 29.09 13.19
C ASN A 220 -27.91 29.78 11.83
N LEU A 221 -27.49 29.04 10.81
CA LEU A 221 -27.47 29.52 9.43
C LEU A 221 -28.52 28.77 8.61
N ASP A 222 -29.54 29.52 8.19
CA ASP A 222 -30.57 29.08 7.27
C ASP A 222 -30.07 29.24 5.82
N PHE A 223 -30.20 28.19 5.02
CA PHE A 223 -29.72 28.13 3.63
C PHE A 223 -30.84 28.32 2.59
N SER A 224 -31.97 28.92 2.97
CA SER A 224 -33.16 29.03 2.10
C SER A 224 -33.12 30.10 0.99
N SER A 225 -31.97 30.70 0.66
CA SER A 225 -31.92 31.85 -0.28
C SER A 225 -30.73 31.90 -1.25
N LEU A 226 -30.45 30.81 -1.97
CA LEU A 226 -29.62 30.84 -3.19
C LEU A 226 -30.33 30.12 -4.34
N ASN A 227 -31.24 30.83 -5.01
CA ASN A 227 -31.91 30.32 -6.20
C ASN A 227 -32.33 31.46 -7.15
N SER A 228 -31.43 31.86 -8.08
CA SER A 228 -31.76 32.55 -9.35
C SER A 228 -30.53 32.64 -10.28
N PRO A 229 -30.71 32.67 -11.62
CA PRO A 229 -29.63 32.40 -12.58
C PRO A 229 -29.02 33.64 -13.28
N ALA A 230 -27.75 33.53 -13.68
CA ALA A 230 -27.06 34.43 -14.62
C ALA A 230 -25.97 33.60 -15.36
N LYS A 231 -26.12 33.32 -16.66
CA LYS A 231 -25.69 34.10 -17.86
C LYS A 231 -24.30 33.69 -18.39
N GLU A 232 -24.25 33.37 -19.68
CA GLU A 232 -23.08 32.99 -20.48
C GLU A 232 -22.08 34.17 -20.59
N THR A 233 -20.76 34.00 -20.48
CA THR A 233 -19.77 33.58 -21.53
C THR A 233 -18.35 33.78 -20.95
N PRO A 234 -17.22 33.39 -21.60
CA PRO A 234 -17.01 32.48 -22.75
C PRO A 234 -16.05 31.29 -22.42
N GLN A 235 -15.87 30.37 -23.37
CA GLN A 235 -14.99 29.18 -23.24
C GLN A 235 -13.48 29.50 -23.32
N PRO A 236 -12.62 28.80 -22.53
CA PRO A 236 -11.19 28.71 -22.80
C PRO A 236 -10.88 27.80 -24.01
N VAL A 237 -9.82 28.12 -24.75
CA VAL A 237 -9.38 27.39 -25.95
C VAL A 237 -8.67 26.09 -25.56
N ALA A 238 -9.16 24.95 -26.03
CA ALA A 238 -8.48 23.66 -25.87
C ALA A 238 -7.31 23.51 -26.85
N PRO A 239 -6.15 22.96 -26.43
CA PRO A 239 -5.07 22.60 -27.36
C PRO A 239 -5.51 21.46 -28.29
N GLN A 240 -5.05 21.51 -29.53
CA GLN A 240 -5.50 20.62 -30.61
C GLN A 240 -5.01 19.19 -30.39
N ALA A 241 -5.95 18.26 -30.17
CA ALA A 241 -5.67 16.82 -30.28
C ALA A 241 -5.39 16.45 -31.74
N SER A 242 -4.25 15.82 -32.01
CA SER A 242 -3.88 15.33 -33.34
C SER A 242 -4.82 14.23 -33.80
N THR A 243 -5.41 14.39 -34.98
CA THR A 243 -6.28 13.39 -35.61
C THR A 243 -5.49 12.16 -36.05
N TYR A 244 -5.64 11.05 -35.33
CA TYR A 244 -5.33 9.72 -35.85
C TYR A 244 -6.59 9.10 -36.44
N GLU A 245 -6.55 8.78 -37.73
CA GLU A 245 -7.69 8.23 -38.46
C GLU A 245 -7.97 6.78 -38.02
N ALA A 246 -9.25 6.48 -37.80
CA ALA A 246 -9.67 5.13 -37.43
C ALA A 246 -9.62 4.19 -38.65
N ASN A 247 -8.64 3.27 -38.68
CA ASN A 247 -8.68 2.05 -39.49
C ASN A 247 -7.61 1.03 -39.04
N GLN A 248 -7.95 0.18 -38.07
CA GLN A 248 -7.58 -1.25 -38.06
C GLN A 248 -8.29 -1.97 -36.90
N GLU A 249 -8.68 -3.22 -37.13
CA GLU A 249 -9.08 -4.13 -36.05
C GLU A 249 -7.81 -4.58 -35.32
N GLU A 250 -7.42 -3.86 -34.26
CA GLU A 250 -6.22 -4.20 -33.49
C GLU A 250 -6.34 -5.56 -32.80
N GLU A 251 -5.32 -6.41 -32.99
CA GLU A 251 -5.26 -7.76 -32.46
C GLU A 251 -5.16 -7.75 -30.92
N SER A 252 -6.26 -8.01 -30.23
CA SER A 252 -6.25 -8.23 -28.78
C SER A 252 -5.70 -9.63 -28.45
N ASN A 253 -4.68 -9.69 -27.59
CA ASN A 253 -4.07 -10.87 -26.96
C ASN A 253 -4.79 -12.23 -27.15
N GLY A 254 -4.42 -12.96 -28.21
CA GLY A 254 -4.40 -14.43 -28.26
C GLY A 254 -5.71 -15.24 -28.24
N VAL A 255 -6.88 -14.65 -27.99
CA VAL A 255 -8.16 -15.37 -27.93
C VAL A 255 -8.93 -15.24 -29.25
N SER A 256 -9.17 -16.36 -29.95
CA SER A 256 -10.02 -16.34 -31.16
C SER A 256 -11.51 -16.35 -30.78
N PHE A 257 -12.24 -15.29 -31.13
CA PHE A 257 -13.63 -15.02 -30.70
C PHE A 257 -14.71 -15.60 -31.62
N THR A 258 -14.50 -16.80 -32.18
CA THR A 258 -15.33 -17.34 -33.27
C THR A 258 -16.05 -18.65 -32.94
N SER A 259 -15.89 -19.18 -31.72
CA SER A 259 -16.55 -20.44 -31.34
C SER A 259 -17.98 -20.21 -30.85
N GLU A 260 -18.90 -21.09 -31.29
CA GLU A 260 -20.29 -21.15 -30.83
C GLU A 260 -20.46 -21.96 -29.53
N GLY A 261 -19.36 -22.52 -29.00
CA GLY A 261 -19.36 -23.42 -27.85
C GLY A 261 -20.15 -24.72 -28.08
N LYS A 262 -20.45 -25.41 -26.98
CA LYS A 262 -21.33 -26.60 -26.98
C LYS A 262 -22.79 -26.17 -27.07
N LYS A 263 -23.51 -26.65 -28.07
CA LYS A 263 -24.96 -26.41 -28.22
C LYS A 263 -25.76 -27.40 -27.36
N TYR A 264 -26.85 -26.93 -26.75
CA TYR A 264 -27.80 -27.77 -26.02
C TYR A 264 -29.03 -28.09 -26.89
N GLU A 265 -29.26 -29.38 -27.15
CA GLU A 265 -30.35 -29.87 -28.01
C GLU A 265 -31.64 -30.25 -27.23
N GLY A 266 -31.62 -30.19 -25.91
CA GLY A 266 -32.77 -30.51 -25.07
C GLY A 266 -33.80 -29.38 -24.99
N LYS A 267 -34.89 -29.64 -24.27
CA LYS A 267 -35.93 -28.63 -24.00
C LYS A 267 -35.37 -27.50 -23.13
N VAL A 268 -35.57 -26.26 -23.58
CA VAL A 268 -35.40 -25.05 -22.76
C VAL A 268 -36.75 -24.67 -22.14
N ASP A 269 -36.75 -24.28 -20.87
CA ASP A 269 -37.96 -23.89 -20.14
C ASP A 269 -38.21 -22.37 -20.19
N GLU A 270 -37.16 -21.55 -20.07
CA GLU A 270 -37.24 -20.08 -20.09
C GLU A 270 -35.99 -19.45 -20.74
N GLU A 271 -36.18 -18.36 -21.50
CA GLU A 271 -35.09 -17.61 -22.17
C GLU A 271 -34.92 -16.19 -21.62
N PHE A 272 -33.69 -15.67 -21.62
CA PHE A 272 -33.26 -14.40 -21.02
C PHE A 272 -32.29 -13.63 -21.94
N ASP A 273 -32.23 -12.31 -21.80
CA ASP A 273 -31.23 -11.48 -22.50
C ASP A 273 -29.82 -11.74 -21.95
N VAL A 274 -29.73 -11.88 -20.62
CA VAL A 274 -28.50 -12.17 -19.89
C VAL A 274 -28.79 -13.13 -18.74
N ILE A 275 -27.97 -14.17 -18.62
CA ILE A 275 -27.90 -15.05 -17.45
C ILE A 275 -26.57 -14.79 -16.72
N ILE A 276 -26.63 -14.66 -15.40
CA ILE A 276 -25.47 -14.35 -14.55
C ILE A 276 -25.32 -15.46 -13.51
N VAL A 277 -24.16 -16.14 -13.53
CA VAL A 277 -23.90 -17.33 -12.70
C VAL A 277 -22.96 -16.97 -11.55
N GLY A 278 -23.54 -16.82 -10.35
CA GLY A 278 -22.85 -16.40 -9.13
C GLY A 278 -23.20 -14.97 -8.72
N SER A 279 -23.54 -14.77 -7.44
CA SER A 279 -23.92 -13.47 -6.87
C SER A 279 -22.82 -12.80 -6.05
N GLY A 280 -21.56 -13.02 -6.42
CA GLY A 280 -20.42 -12.27 -5.86
C GLY A 280 -20.44 -10.78 -6.26
N PRO A 281 -19.49 -9.97 -5.74
CA PRO A 281 -19.36 -8.53 -6.02
C PRO A 281 -19.65 -8.11 -7.48
N GLY A 282 -18.94 -8.68 -8.44
CA GLY A 282 -19.18 -8.38 -9.85
C GLY A 282 -20.50 -8.95 -10.41
N GLY A 283 -20.93 -10.13 -9.93
CA GLY A 283 -22.14 -10.79 -10.41
C GLY A 283 -23.42 -10.03 -10.07
N TYR A 284 -23.59 -9.60 -8.82
CA TYR A 284 -24.77 -8.81 -8.46
C TYR A 284 -24.73 -7.40 -9.07
N LEU A 285 -23.55 -6.77 -9.20
CA LEU A 285 -23.45 -5.46 -9.85
C LEU A 285 -23.84 -5.55 -11.34
N ALA A 286 -23.34 -6.57 -12.05
CA ALA A 286 -23.74 -6.80 -13.44
C ALA A 286 -25.25 -7.00 -13.59
N ALA A 287 -25.87 -7.75 -12.67
CA ALA A 287 -27.31 -7.99 -12.66
C ALA A 287 -28.11 -6.71 -12.38
N GLU A 288 -27.68 -5.90 -11.41
CA GLU A 288 -28.27 -4.61 -11.08
C GLU A 288 -28.28 -3.67 -12.29
N GLU A 289 -27.13 -3.44 -12.92
CA GLU A 289 -27.00 -2.52 -14.05
C GLU A 289 -27.79 -2.99 -15.27
N LEU A 290 -27.71 -4.28 -15.64
CA LEU A 290 -28.45 -4.81 -16.79
C LEU A 290 -29.96 -4.83 -16.56
N GLY A 291 -30.41 -5.13 -15.33
CA GLY A 291 -31.82 -5.07 -14.96
C GLY A 291 -32.38 -3.65 -14.96
N LYS A 292 -31.62 -2.68 -14.45
CA LYS A 292 -31.93 -1.24 -14.55
C LYS A 292 -31.95 -0.73 -16.00
N ALA A 293 -31.04 -1.22 -16.84
CA ALA A 293 -31.01 -0.97 -18.28
C ALA A 293 -32.15 -1.68 -19.06
N GLY A 294 -33.05 -2.38 -18.37
CA GLY A 294 -34.26 -2.96 -18.95
C GLY A 294 -34.07 -4.32 -19.64
N LYS A 295 -32.90 -4.97 -19.48
CA LYS A 295 -32.69 -6.34 -19.96
C LYS A 295 -33.48 -7.33 -19.11
N LYS A 296 -33.97 -8.41 -19.73
CA LYS A 296 -34.52 -9.56 -19.03
C LYS A 296 -33.39 -10.40 -18.44
N VAL A 297 -33.02 -10.11 -17.19
CA VAL A 297 -31.90 -10.74 -16.48
C VAL A 297 -32.37 -11.90 -15.59
N LEU A 298 -31.60 -13.00 -15.60
CA LEU A 298 -31.63 -14.04 -14.58
C LEU A 298 -30.28 -14.03 -13.82
N ILE A 299 -30.31 -13.95 -12.50
CA ILE A 299 -29.14 -14.16 -11.64
C ILE A 299 -29.33 -15.42 -10.78
N VAL A 300 -28.26 -16.20 -10.66
CA VAL A 300 -28.25 -17.50 -9.99
C VAL A 300 -27.24 -17.52 -8.85
N GLU A 301 -27.64 -18.01 -7.69
CA GLU A 301 -26.78 -18.23 -6.53
C GLU A 301 -27.07 -19.60 -5.91
N LYS A 302 -26.03 -20.32 -5.49
CA LYS A 302 -26.18 -21.67 -4.92
C LYS A 302 -26.10 -21.73 -3.41
N GLU A 303 -25.55 -20.70 -2.77
CA GLU A 303 -25.29 -20.72 -1.33
C GLU A 303 -25.38 -19.34 -0.67
N PHE A 304 -24.62 -18.35 -1.17
CA PHE A 304 -24.34 -17.12 -0.42
C PHE A 304 -24.54 -15.87 -1.27
N TRP A 305 -25.60 -15.12 -0.97
CA TRP A 305 -25.89 -13.86 -1.66
C TRP A 305 -24.89 -12.78 -1.29
N GLY A 306 -24.22 -12.20 -2.29
CA GLY A 306 -23.02 -11.39 -2.11
C GLY A 306 -21.71 -12.19 -2.21
N GLY A 307 -21.79 -13.50 -2.42
CA GLY A 307 -20.66 -14.42 -2.60
C GLY A 307 -19.69 -14.44 -1.43
N VAL A 308 -18.43 -14.82 -1.74
CA VAL A 308 -17.35 -14.98 -0.77
C VAL A 308 -17.10 -13.72 0.06
N CYS A 309 -17.02 -12.55 -0.59
CA CYS A 309 -16.61 -11.29 0.05
C CYS A 309 -17.57 -10.86 1.17
N LEU A 310 -18.88 -11.00 0.95
CA LEU A 310 -19.89 -10.55 1.92
C LEU A 310 -20.12 -11.58 3.03
N ASN A 311 -19.93 -12.88 2.78
CA ASN A 311 -20.39 -13.93 3.69
C ASN A 311 -19.27 -14.63 4.47
N ILE A 312 -18.11 -14.84 3.86
CA ILE A 312 -17.02 -15.68 4.41
C ILE A 312 -15.61 -15.10 4.17
N TRP A 313 -15.51 -13.80 3.89
CA TRP A 313 -14.23 -13.12 3.65
C TRP A 313 -14.26 -11.65 4.12
N CYS A 314 -14.37 -10.67 3.20
CA CYS A 314 -14.22 -9.24 3.47
C CYS A 314 -15.02 -8.78 4.70
N ILE A 315 -16.34 -8.71 4.56
CA ILE A 315 -17.25 -8.13 5.55
C ILE A 315 -17.11 -8.80 6.94
N PRO A 316 -17.15 -10.14 7.08
CA PRO A 316 -17.02 -10.74 8.39
C PRO A 316 -15.63 -10.58 9.00
N THR A 317 -14.54 -10.63 8.22
CA THR A 317 -13.19 -10.40 8.76
C THR A 317 -13.04 -8.96 9.24
N LYS A 318 -13.54 -7.97 8.48
CA LYS A 318 -13.52 -6.54 8.88
C LYS A 318 -14.38 -6.29 10.11
N ALA A 319 -15.51 -6.99 10.26
CA ALA A 319 -16.29 -6.96 11.48
C ALA A 319 -15.53 -7.54 12.69
N MET A 320 -14.80 -8.65 12.53
CA MET A 320 -13.97 -9.21 13.61
C MET A 320 -12.82 -8.26 13.99
N LEU A 321 -12.07 -7.74 13.00
CA LEU A 321 -10.99 -6.77 13.17
C LEU A 321 -11.45 -5.52 13.95
N LYS A 322 -12.59 -4.92 13.59
CA LYS A 322 -13.11 -3.77 14.34
C LYS A 322 -13.56 -4.13 15.75
N SER A 323 -14.00 -5.37 15.98
CA SER A 323 -14.32 -5.84 17.34
C SER A 323 -13.07 -6.07 18.19
N THR A 324 -11.95 -6.52 17.62
CA THR A 324 -10.67 -6.63 18.33
C THR A 324 -10.01 -5.27 18.58
N ASP A 325 -10.10 -4.32 17.66
CA ASP A 325 -9.66 -2.93 17.86
C ASP A 325 -10.39 -2.24 19.03
N VAL A 326 -11.71 -2.47 19.18
CA VAL A 326 -12.46 -1.98 20.35
C VAL A 326 -11.99 -2.65 21.65
N LEU A 327 -11.60 -3.93 21.61
CA LEU A 327 -11.06 -4.65 22.76
C LEU A 327 -9.67 -4.10 23.18
N GLU A 328 -8.81 -3.80 22.20
CA GLU A 328 -7.52 -3.13 22.41
C GLU A 328 -7.72 -1.72 23.00
N THR A 329 -8.64 -0.92 22.43
CA THR A 329 -8.99 0.42 22.91
C THR A 329 -9.49 0.41 24.36
N LEU A 330 -10.32 -0.56 24.74
CA LEU A 330 -10.79 -0.73 26.12
C LEU A 330 -9.65 -1.08 27.09
N THR A 331 -8.62 -1.77 26.60
CA THR A 331 -7.45 -2.18 27.39
C THR A 331 -6.45 -1.02 27.56
N ASP A 332 -6.32 -0.12 26.58
CA ASP A 332 -5.51 1.10 26.64
C ASP A 332 -6.30 2.35 27.11
N ALA A 333 -7.50 2.19 27.67
CA ALA A 333 -8.37 3.31 28.03
C ALA A 333 -7.71 4.35 28.97
N ALA A 334 -6.84 3.89 29.89
CA ALA A 334 -6.04 4.76 30.76
C ALA A 334 -5.11 5.69 29.95
N GLY A 335 -4.54 5.17 28.86
CA GLY A 335 -3.71 5.92 27.94
C GLY A 335 -4.49 6.94 27.11
N TYR A 336 -5.82 6.94 27.14
CA TYR A 336 -6.69 7.99 26.58
C TYR A 336 -7.19 8.98 27.65
N GLY A 337 -6.61 8.95 28.85
CA GLY A 337 -6.99 9.83 29.97
C GLY A 337 -8.25 9.39 30.72
N ILE A 338 -8.79 8.18 30.46
CA ILE A 338 -9.94 7.66 31.19
C ILE A 338 -9.51 7.20 32.57
N VAL A 339 -9.99 7.88 33.61
CA VAL A 339 -9.75 7.55 35.02
C VAL A 339 -10.91 6.73 35.57
N GLY A 340 -10.62 5.55 36.12
CA GLY A 340 -11.61 4.66 36.71
C GLY A 340 -10.98 3.40 37.30
N ASN A 341 -11.81 2.43 37.72
CA ASN A 341 -11.34 1.13 38.23
C ASN A 341 -10.89 0.19 37.08
N LEU A 342 -10.04 0.67 36.17
CA LEU A 342 -9.64 -0.07 34.96
C LEU A 342 -8.87 -1.36 35.29
N ASP A 343 -8.04 -1.37 36.33
CA ASP A 343 -7.34 -2.58 36.82
C ASP A 343 -8.30 -3.69 37.30
N LYS A 344 -9.58 -3.35 37.56
CA LYS A 344 -10.62 -4.30 37.96
C LYS A 344 -11.51 -4.73 36.77
N LEU A 345 -11.31 -4.18 35.58
CA LEU A 345 -12.04 -4.55 34.37
C LEU A 345 -11.61 -5.96 33.93
N LYS A 346 -12.49 -6.94 34.15
CA LYS A 346 -12.26 -8.34 33.74
C LYS A 346 -13.07 -8.66 32.51
N ILE A 347 -12.41 -8.71 31.35
CA ILE A 347 -13.03 -9.09 30.09
C ILE A 347 -13.00 -10.61 29.95
N ASP A 348 -14.17 -11.23 29.80
CA ASP A 348 -14.31 -12.66 29.55
C ASP A 348 -14.08 -12.94 28.05
N LEU A 349 -12.83 -13.15 27.66
CA LEU A 349 -12.43 -13.30 26.25
C LEU A 349 -13.20 -14.43 25.52
N GLN A 350 -13.57 -15.51 26.22
CA GLN A 350 -14.34 -16.61 25.64
C GLN A 350 -15.78 -16.19 25.32
N LYS A 351 -16.47 -15.52 26.25
CA LYS A 351 -17.81 -14.97 25.97
C LYS A 351 -17.76 -13.82 24.96
N THR A 352 -16.74 -12.97 25.04
CA THR A 352 -16.53 -11.87 24.10
C THR A 352 -16.38 -12.40 22.68
N TRP A 353 -15.57 -13.44 22.46
CA TRP A 353 -15.43 -14.08 21.14
C TRP A 353 -16.77 -14.54 20.54
N VAL A 354 -17.59 -15.24 21.33
CA VAL A 354 -18.94 -15.65 20.90
C VAL A 354 -19.81 -14.43 20.54
N LYS A 355 -19.76 -13.35 21.33
CA LYS A 355 -20.48 -12.10 21.04
C LYS A 355 -19.94 -11.34 19.82
N MET A 356 -18.63 -11.40 19.54
CA MET A 356 -18.06 -10.88 18.30
C MET A 356 -18.63 -11.64 17.09
N HIS A 357 -18.73 -12.97 17.17
CA HIS A 357 -19.33 -13.81 16.12
C HIS A 357 -20.84 -13.56 15.94
N GLU A 358 -21.60 -13.35 17.01
CA GLU A 358 -23.01 -12.92 16.92
C GLU A 358 -23.14 -11.58 16.17
N ARG A 359 -22.32 -10.58 16.53
CA ARG A 359 -22.30 -9.26 15.86
C ARG A 359 -21.93 -9.38 14.38
N LYS A 360 -20.86 -10.13 14.09
CA LYS A 360 -20.39 -10.45 12.73
C LYS A 360 -21.52 -11.06 11.88
N LYS A 361 -22.25 -12.02 12.45
CA LYS A 361 -23.40 -12.64 11.76
C LYS A 361 -24.48 -11.62 11.43
N GLY A 362 -24.87 -10.76 12.37
CA GLY A 362 -25.87 -9.71 12.10
C GLY A 362 -25.49 -8.77 10.95
N VAL A 363 -24.20 -8.40 10.85
CA VAL A 363 -23.67 -7.59 9.74
C VAL A 363 -23.75 -8.33 8.39
N VAL A 364 -23.37 -9.61 8.37
CA VAL A 364 -23.44 -10.45 7.15
C VAL A 364 -24.90 -10.65 6.71
N ASP A 365 -25.78 -11.04 7.63
CA ASP A 365 -27.20 -11.27 7.36
C ASP A 365 -27.88 -10.00 6.81
N GLN A 366 -27.58 -8.82 7.38
CA GLN A 366 -28.06 -7.54 6.89
C GLN A 366 -27.62 -7.29 5.44
N ILE A 367 -26.32 -7.35 5.16
CA ILE A 367 -25.77 -7.00 3.84
C ILE A 367 -26.20 -8.03 2.77
N SER A 368 -26.19 -9.33 3.08
CA SER A 368 -26.67 -10.38 2.17
C SER A 368 -28.16 -10.20 1.83
N SER A 369 -29.00 -9.82 2.82
CA SER A 369 -30.41 -9.49 2.57
C SER A 369 -30.60 -8.26 1.67
N SER A 370 -29.69 -7.28 1.76
CA SER A 370 -29.73 -6.08 0.91
C SER A 370 -29.41 -6.41 -0.54
N VAL A 371 -28.44 -7.30 -0.82
CA VAL A 371 -28.17 -7.77 -2.19
C VAL A 371 -29.40 -8.45 -2.81
N LYS A 372 -30.10 -9.33 -2.07
CA LYS A 372 -31.36 -9.92 -2.55
C LYS A 372 -32.42 -8.88 -2.90
N LYS A 373 -32.63 -7.90 -2.01
CA LYS A 373 -33.59 -6.79 -2.23
C LYS A 373 -33.22 -5.94 -3.45
N LEU A 374 -31.93 -5.73 -3.68
CA LEU A 374 -31.41 -4.97 -4.81
C LEU A 374 -31.70 -5.65 -6.16
N MET A 375 -31.58 -6.99 -6.22
CA MET A 375 -31.94 -7.76 -7.42
C MET A 375 -33.44 -7.67 -7.73
N ILE A 376 -34.29 -7.73 -6.71
CA ILE A 376 -35.75 -7.55 -6.85
C ILE A 376 -36.07 -6.12 -7.33
N ALA A 377 -35.44 -5.10 -6.74
CA ALA A 377 -35.62 -3.70 -7.15
C ALA A 377 -35.17 -3.45 -8.61
N SER A 378 -34.13 -4.16 -9.06
CA SER A 378 -33.61 -4.12 -10.43
C SER A 378 -34.37 -5.04 -11.40
N LYS A 379 -35.49 -5.64 -10.97
CA LYS A 379 -36.38 -6.52 -11.76
C LYS A 379 -35.71 -7.80 -12.29
N CYS A 380 -34.59 -8.22 -11.69
CA CYS A 380 -33.91 -9.45 -12.04
C CYS A 380 -34.72 -10.65 -11.58
N LYS A 381 -34.81 -11.71 -12.40
CA LYS A 381 -35.24 -13.02 -11.90
C LYS A 381 -34.14 -13.60 -11.03
N ILE A 382 -34.53 -14.18 -9.91
CA ILE A 382 -33.65 -14.89 -8.98
C ILE A 382 -33.96 -16.39 -9.07
N GLU A 383 -32.93 -17.22 -9.20
CA GLU A 383 -33.03 -18.67 -8.98
C GLU A 383 -31.98 -19.09 -7.94
N GLU A 384 -32.38 -19.93 -6.97
CA GLU A 384 -31.49 -20.47 -5.95
C GLU A 384 -31.18 -21.95 -6.21
N GLY A 385 -29.90 -22.26 -6.41
CA GLY A 385 -29.43 -23.61 -6.72
C GLY A 385 -28.06 -23.62 -7.42
N GLU A 386 -27.42 -24.79 -7.48
CA GLU A 386 -26.18 -24.97 -8.24
C GLU A 386 -26.49 -25.05 -9.74
N ALA A 387 -25.85 -24.17 -10.53
CA ALA A 387 -25.95 -24.18 -11.97
C ALA A 387 -25.07 -25.28 -12.59
N GLU A 388 -25.68 -26.16 -13.36
CA GLU A 388 -25.02 -27.15 -14.21
C GLU A 388 -24.93 -26.59 -15.64
N PHE A 389 -23.72 -26.40 -16.18
CA PHE A 389 -23.52 -25.92 -17.55
C PHE A 389 -23.82 -27.06 -18.54
N VAL A 390 -24.97 -26.97 -19.25
CA VAL A 390 -25.41 -28.02 -20.19
C VAL A 390 -25.13 -27.66 -21.65
N GLY A 391 -25.05 -26.36 -21.96
CA GLY A 391 -24.54 -25.79 -23.19
C GLY A 391 -23.84 -24.46 -22.91
N ALA A 392 -23.24 -23.84 -23.90
CA ALA A 392 -22.49 -22.59 -23.72
C ALA A 392 -23.40 -21.39 -23.39
N HIS A 393 -24.68 -21.46 -23.78
CA HIS A 393 -25.70 -20.46 -23.47
C HIS A 393 -26.78 -21.00 -22.53
N GLU A 394 -26.63 -22.23 -22.04
CA GLU A 394 -27.67 -22.96 -21.32
C GLU A 394 -27.17 -23.53 -19.99
N ILE A 395 -27.86 -23.15 -18.92
CA ILE A 395 -27.64 -23.69 -17.58
C ILE A 395 -28.88 -24.43 -17.09
N LYS A 396 -28.64 -25.50 -16.33
CA LYS A 396 -29.68 -26.29 -15.67
C LYS A 396 -29.62 -26.06 -14.17
N ILE A 397 -30.78 -25.77 -13.57
CA ILE A 397 -30.93 -25.51 -12.13
C ILE A 397 -32.20 -26.21 -11.68
N ASN A 398 -32.13 -27.02 -10.62
CA ASN A 398 -33.28 -27.71 -10.03
C ASN A 398 -34.15 -28.50 -11.06
N GLY A 399 -33.53 -29.00 -12.12
CA GLY A 399 -34.18 -29.76 -13.20
C GLY A 399 -34.72 -28.94 -14.37
N LYS A 400 -34.80 -27.60 -14.25
CA LYS A 400 -35.19 -26.70 -15.35
C LYS A 400 -33.98 -26.21 -16.14
N VAL A 401 -34.15 -25.92 -17.42
CA VAL A 401 -33.09 -25.35 -18.29
C VAL A 401 -33.43 -23.92 -18.70
N TYR A 402 -32.45 -23.04 -18.51
CA TYR A 402 -32.52 -21.62 -18.81
C TYR A 402 -31.51 -21.27 -19.91
N ARG A 403 -31.93 -20.54 -20.94
CA ARG A 403 -31.06 -20.05 -22.02
C ARG A 403 -30.85 -18.54 -21.93
N GLY A 404 -29.62 -18.06 -22.13
CA GLY A 404 -29.27 -16.64 -22.17
C GLY A 404 -28.67 -16.25 -23.51
N THR A 405 -29.15 -15.15 -24.13
CA THR A 405 -28.46 -14.55 -25.29
C THR A 405 -27.02 -14.19 -24.95
N ASN A 406 -26.79 -13.70 -23.71
CA ASN A 406 -25.48 -13.55 -23.11
C ASN A 406 -25.38 -14.32 -21.79
N ILE A 407 -24.17 -14.74 -21.43
CA ILE A 407 -23.83 -15.38 -20.15
C ILE A 407 -22.72 -14.57 -19.50
N ILE A 408 -22.84 -14.24 -18.21
CA ILE A 408 -21.74 -13.71 -17.40
C ILE A 408 -21.39 -14.75 -16.33
N LEU A 409 -20.17 -15.29 -16.44
CA LEU A 409 -19.60 -16.26 -15.51
C LEU A 409 -18.97 -15.49 -14.33
N ALA A 410 -19.60 -15.54 -13.16
CA ALA A 410 -19.21 -14.82 -11.95
C ALA A 410 -19.05 -15.77 -10.74
N THR A 411 -18.66 -17.03 -10.98
CA THR A 411 -18.53 -18.10 -9.97
C THR A 411 -17.39 -17.89 -8.98
N GLY A 412 -16.52 -16.90 -9.23
CA GLY A 412 -15.46 -16.45 -8.32
C GLY A 412 -14.37 -17.51 -8.12
N SER A 413 -13.93 -17.65 -6.87
CA SER A 413 -12.83 -18.54 -6.46
C SER A 413 -13.08 -19.19 -5.10
N HIS A 414 -12.24 -20.16 -4.72
CA HIS A 414 -12.27 -20.83 -3.42
C HIS A 414 -10.86 -20.95 -2.81
N SER A 415 -10.76 -21.19 -1.49
CA SER A 415 -9.46 -21.33 -0.81
C SER A 415 -8.68 -22.54 -1.34
N ARG A 416 -7.39 -22.37 -1.66
CA ARG A 416 -6.50 -23.49 -1.99
C ARG A 416 -6.33 -24.39 -0.76
N ARG A 417 -6.69 -25.67 -0.88
CA ARG A 417 -6.55 -26.66 0.20
C ARG A 417 -5.40 -27.61 -0.08
N LEU A 418 -4.48 -27.76 0.86
CA LEU A 418 -3.32 -28.67 0.76
C LEU A 418 -3.70 -30.14 1.02
N ARG A 419 -4.77 -30.63 0.37
CA ARG A 419 -5.32 -31.98 0.61
C ARG A 419 -4.36 -33.12 0.27
N ALA A 420 -3.38 -32.87 -0.60
CA ALA A 420 -2.35 -33.83 -0.99
C ALA A 420 -1.30 -34.07 0.11
N LEU A 421 -1.14 -33.15 1.08
CA LEU A 421 -0.20 -33.35 2.18
C LEU A 421 -0.75 -34.41 3.16
N PRO A 422 0.10 -35.32 3.69
CA PRO A 422 -0.31 -36.32 4.67
C PRO A 422 -1.08 -35.72 5.85
N GLY A 423 -2.18 -36.38 6.24
CA GLY A 423 -3.02 -35.98 7.38
C GLY A 423 -3.92 -34.76 7.16
N PHE A 424 -3.68 -33.90 6.15
CA PHE A 424 -4.47 -32.68 5.93
C PHE A 424 -5.92 -32.97 5.55
N LYS A 425 -6.19 -33.96 4.68
CA LYS A 425 -7.55 -34.38 4.33
C LYS A 425 -8.39 -34.70 5.58
N VAL A 426 -7.86 -35.57 6.44
CA VAL A 426 -8.47 -35.95 7.72
C VAL A 426 -8.63 -34.74 8.65
N GLY A 427 -7.67 -33.81 8.62
CA GLY A 427 -7.72 -32.55 9.37
C GLY A 427 -8.87 -31.63 8.98
N TYR A 428 -9.15 -31.50 7.68
CA TYR A 428 -10.32 -30.77 7.17
C TYR A 428 -11.63 -31.47 7.56
N GLU A 429 -11.70 -32.79 7.40
CA GLU A 429 -12.89 -33.60 7.74
C GLU A 429 -13.23 -33.56 9.23
N ASN A 430 -12.24 -33.37 10.10
CA ASN A 430 -12.39 -33.29 11.56
C ASN A 430 -12.31 -31.85 12.11
N ASN A 431 -12.41 -30.83 11.26
CA ASN A 431 -12.47 -29.40 11.62
C ASN A 431 -11.34 -28.91 12.56
N TYR A 432 -10.12 -29.45 12.43
CA TYR A 432 -8.91 -28.91 13.09
C TYR A 432 -7.87 -28.39 12.08
N VAL A 433 -8.08 -28.63 10.79
CA VAL A 433 -7.43 -27.89 9.68
C VAL A 433 -8.52 -27.14 8.94
N LEU A 434 -8.37 -25.82 8.85
CA LEU A 434 -9.38 -24.89 8.35
C LEU A 434 -8.88 -24.22 7.08
N SER A 435 -9.78 -23.91 6.15
CA SER A 435 -9.62 -22.78 5.24
C SER A 435 -10.13 -21.52 5.93
N SER A 436 -9.92 -20.35 5.32
CA SER A 436 -10.51 -19.10 5.81
C SER A 436 -12.03 -19.15 5.97
N ARG A 437 -12.72 -20.00 5.19
CA ARG A 437 -14.17 -20.23 5.28
C ARG A 437 -14.58 -20.81 6.64
N GLU A 438 -13.86 -21.81 7.13
CA GLU A 438 -14.13 -22.39 8.44
C GLU A 438 -13.59 -21.49 9.56
N ALA A 439 -12.41 -20.86 9.39
CA ALA A 439 -11.82 -20.00 10.40
C ALA A 439 -12.67 -18.77 10.75
N ILE A 440 -13.28 -18.10 9.74
CA ILE A 440 -14.17 -16.95 10.00
C ILE A 440 -15.51 -17.33 10.64
N ASN A 441 -15.78 -18.64 10.77
CA ASN A 441 -16.96 -19.21 11.40
C ASN A 441 -16.58 -20.14 12.57
N TYR A 442 -15.38 -19.97 13.14
CA TYR A 442 -14.94 -20.68 14.35
C TYR A 442 -15.58 -20.05 15.61
N ASP A 443 -16.91 -20.03 15.66
CA ASP A 443 -17.70 -19.21 16.59
C ASP A 443 -17.83 -19.79 18.01
N SER A 444 -17.84 -21.12 18.14
CA SER A 444 -18.18 -21.82 19.40
C SER A 444 -17.28 -21.53 20.61
N LYS A 445 -16.02 -21.16 20.39
CA LYS A 445 -15.02 -20.81 21.42
C LYS A 445 -13.79 -20.17 20.78
N LEU A 446 -13.05 -19.37 21.55
CA LEU A 446 -11.72 -18.92 21.15
C LEU A 446 -10.72 -20.10 21.31
N PRO A 447 -9.93 -20.46 20.27
CA PRO A 447 -8.88 -21.47 20.39
C PRO A 447 -7.74 -20.96 21.29
N GLY A 448 -7.09 -21.83 22.06
CA GLY A 448 -5.94 -21.44 22.88
C GLY A 448 -4.68 -21.21 22.03
N SER A 449 -4.56 -21.93 20.92
CA SER A 449 -3.46 -21.79 19.97
C SER A 449 -3.87 -22.02 18.51
N VAL A 450 -3.34 -21.20 17.62
CA VAL A 450 -3.57 -21.25 16.17
C VAL A 450 -2.22 -21.24 15.43
N VAL A 451 -2.05 -22.17 14.50
CA VAL A 451 -0.94 -22.13 13.53
C VAL A 451 -1.48 -21.78 12.15
N ILE A 452 -0.90 -20.78 11.50
CA ILE A 452 -1.32 -20.28 10.19
C ILE A 452 -0.24 -20.65 9.17
N VAL A 453 -0.61 -21.34 8.10
CA VAL A 453 0.31 -21.71 7.02
C VAL A 453 0.11 -20.75 5.85
N GLY A 454 1.12 -19.90 5.60
CA GLY A 454 1.12 -18.84 4.58
C GLY A 454 1.03 -17.44 5.18
N GLY A 455 2.05 -16.62 4.97
CA GLY A 455 2.19 -15.24 5.46
C GLY A 455 1.68 -14.14 4.51
N GLY A 456 0.77 -14.47 3.59
CA GLY A 456 0.11 -13.49 2.73
C GLY A 456 -1.01 -12.72 3.46
N VAL A 457 -1.70 -11.81 2.75
CA VAL A 457 -2.82 -10.98 3.23
C VAL A 457 -3.78 -11.76 4.14
N VAL A 458 -4.16 -12.97 3.70
CA VAL A 458 -5.03 -13.88 4.44
C VAL A 458 -4.48 -14.23 5.80
N GLY A 459 -3.24 -14.71 5.86
CA GLY A 459 -2.63 -15.17 7.10
C GLY A 459 -2.42 -14.03 8.09
N VAL A 460 -2.06 -12.85 7.58
CA VAL A 460 -1.80 -11.65 8.38
C VAL A 460 -3.07 -11.07 9.01
N GLU A 461 -4.17 -10.92 8.27
CA GLU A 461 -5.45 -10.45 8.87
C GLU A 461 -5.97 -11.43 9.94
N PHE A 462 -5.95 -12.74 9.67
CA PHE A 462 -6.37 -13.74 10.66
C PHE A 462 -5.41 -13.85 11.85
N ALA A 463 -4.11 -13.64 11.65
CA ALA A 463 -3.14 -13.63 12.74
C ALA A 463 -3.49 -12.55 13.76
N GLN A 464 -3.80 -11.33 13.31
CA GLN A 464 -4.24 -10.27 14.21
C GLN A 464 -5.58 -10.60 14.87
N VAL A 465 -6.62 -11.02 14.12
CA VAL A 465 -7.92 -11.36 14.71
C VAL A 465 -7.81 -12.39 15.84
N PHE A 466 -7.00 -13.44 15.66
CA PHE A 466 -6.80 -14.45 16.72
C PHE A 466 -5.92 -13.94 17.86
N ALA A 467 -4.83 -13.22 17.57
CA ALA A 467 -3.90 -12.72 18.59
C ALA A 467 -4.56 -11.65 19.48
N SER A 468 -5.19 -10.65 18.88
CA SER A 468 -5.91 -9.57 19.59
C SER A 468 -7.13 -10.06 20.37
N ALA A 469 -7.72 -11.19 19.97
CA ALA A 469 -8.75 -11.87 20.78
C ALA A 469 -8.18 -12.71 21.94
N GLY A 470 -6.86 -12.94 21.99
CA GLY A 470 -6.14 -13.60 23.07
C GLY A 470 -5.64 -15.02 22.80
N ALA A 471 -5.67 -15.51 21.55
CA ALA A 471 -5.12 -16.81 21.18
C ALA A 471 -3.61 -16.73 20.90
N LYS A 472 -2.84 -17.78 21.23
CA LYS A 472 -1.44 -17.86 20.82
C LYS A 472 -1.34 -18.14 19.32
N VAL A 473 -0.76 -17.23 18.53
CA VAL A 473 -0.63 -17.39 17.08
C VAL A 473 0.80 -17.70 16.66
N THR A 474 0.96 -18.59 15.66
CA THR A 474 2.23 -18.78 14.95
C THR A 474 2.02 -18.86 13.44
N ILE A 475 2.70 -18.02 12.67
CA ILE A 475 2.71 -18.07 11.20
C ILE A 475 3.89 -18.93 10.73
N ILE A 476 3.61 -19.92 9.89
CA ILE A 476 4.60 -20.68 9.12
C ILE A 476 4.62 -20.09 7.70
N GLN A 477 5.74 -19.47 7.33
CA GLN A 477 5.93 -18.82 6.04
C GLN A 477 7.11 -19.48 5.32
N ASN A 478 6.90 -19.87 4.06
CA ASN A 478 7.91 -20.57 3.26
C ASN A 478 8.98 -19.64 2.68
N GLN A 479 8.69 -18.34 2.57
CA GLN A 479 9.63 -17.29 2.17
C GLN A 479 10.33 -16.66 3.39
N ASN A 480 11.26 -15.73 3.14
CA ASN A 480 12.01 -14.97 4.16
C ASN A 480 11.31 -13.68 4.62
N HIS A 481 10.18 -13.29 4.01
CA HIS A 481 9.37 -12.13 4.42
C HIS A 481 7.87 -12.47 4.44
N LEU A 482 7.06 -11.64 5.11
CA LEU A 482 5.60 -11.66 4.99
C LEU A 482 5.17 -10.93 3.71
N LEU A 483 3.88 -11.04 3.34
CA LEU A 483 3.22 -10.22 2.32
C LEU A 483 4.04 -10.06 1.01
N PRO A 484 4.27 -11.14 0.25
CA PRO A 484 4.96 -11.05 -1.04
C PRO A 484 4.30 -10.05 -1.98
N GLY A 485 5.12 -9.24 -2.66
CA GLY A 485 4.69 -8.17 -3.57
C GLY A 485 4.40 -6.82 -2.91
N ILE A 486 4.66 -6.66 -1.60
CA ILE A 486 4.49 -5.40 -0.87
C ILE A 486 5.86 -4.76 -0.58
N ASP A 487 5.94 -3.43 -0.62
CA ASP A 487 7.19 -2.69 -0.35
C ASP A 487 7.83 -3.10 0.98
N HIS A 488 9.14 -3.31 0.94
CA HIS A 488 9.92 -3.83 2.07
C HIS A 488 9.81 -2.98 3.34
N ASP A 489 9.65 -1.66 3.24
CA ASP A 489 9.47 -0.82 4.43
C ASP A 489 8.14 -1.13 5.14
N VAL A 490 7.09 -1.44 4.38
CA VAL A 490 5.75 -1.75 4.89
C VAL A 490 5.74 -3.13 5.54
N THR A 491 6.37 -4.13 4.90
CA THR A 491 6.44 -5.49 5.45
C THR A 491 7.26 -5.55 6.76
N ASN A 492 8.27 -4.70 6.91
CA ASN A 492 9.01 -4.55 8.17
C ASN A 492 8.23 -3.85 9.28
N GLU A 493 7.37 -2.87 8.95
CA GLU A 493 6.58 -2.18 9.98
C GLU A 493 5.42 -3.04 10.49
N ILE A 494 4.73 -3.79 9.61
CA ILE A 494 3.72 -4.76 10.06
C ILE A 494 4.33 -5.95 10.82
N LEU A 495 5.57 -6.35 10.52
CA LEU A 495 6.29 -7.37 11.29
C LEU A 495 6.42 -6.95 12.76
N LYS A 496 6.96 -5.75 13.04
CA LYS A 496 7.07 -5.21 14.41
C LYS A 496 5.70 -5.14 15.10
N HIS A 497 4.68 -4.75 14.36
CA HIS A 497 3.31 -4.66 14.85
C HIS A 497 2.78 -6.05 15.27
N LEU A 498 2.92 -7.08 14.44
CA LEU A 498 2.48 -8.45 14.74
C LEU A 498 3.26 -9.06 15.92
N GLU A 499 4.58 -8.85 15.99
CA GLU A 499 5.42 -9.31 17.10
C GLU A 499 5.04 -8.63 18.43
N LYS A 500 4.72 -7.33 18.41
CA LYS A 500 4.20 -6.59 19.58
C LYS A 500 2.89 -7.18 20.11
N HIS A 501 2.05 -7.75 19.23
CA HIS A 501 0.82 -8.46 19.60
C HIS A 501 1.01 -9.96 19.86
N GLY A 502 2.27 -10.42 20.01
CA GLY A 502 2.58 -11.79 20.40
C GLY A 502 2.44 -12.85 19.30
N VAL A 503 2.34 -12.42 18.03
CA VAL A 503 2.36 -13.33 16.87
C VAL A 503 3.80 -13.81 16.65
N GLN A 504 4.03 -15.11 16.77
CA GLN A 504 5.32 -15.71 16.38
C GLN A 504 5.34 -15.97 14.87
N ILE A 505 6.47 -15.70 14.20
CA ILE A 505 6.64 -16.01 12.77
C ILE A 505 7.83 -16.94 12.58
N ILE A 506 7.69 -17.93 11.71
CA ILE A 506 8.74 -18.87 11.32
C ILE A 506 8.88 -18.80 9.80
N TYR A 507 9.93 -18.12 9.35
CA TYR A 507 10.30 -17.96 7.94
C TYR A 507 11.06 -19.15 7.39
N ASN A 508 11.16 -19.22 6.05
CA ASN A 508 11.86 -20.28 5.31
C ASN A 508 11.41 -21.70 5.72
N ALA A 509 10.12 -21.83 6.06
CA ALA A 509 9.53 -23.02 6.67
C ALA A 509 8.43 -23.60 5.77
N THR A 510 8.70 -24.77 5.20
CA THR A 510 7.77 -25.46 4.28
C THR A 510 6.99 -26.52 5.03
N SER A 511 5.67 -26.41 5.07
CA SER A 511 4.80 -27.43 5.70
C SER A 511 4.75 -28.72 4.88
N THR A 512 5.03 -29.87 5.51
CA THR A 512 5.13 -31.17 4.84
C THR A 512 3.96 -32.10 5.14
N GLY A 513 3.23 -31.91 6.25
CA GLY A 513 2.06 -32.71 6.59
C GLY A 513 1.64 -32.62 8.05
N LEU A 514 0.72 -33.48 8.47
CA LEU A 514 0.30 -33.65 9.86
C LEU A 514 0.58 -35.09 10.30
N ASN A 515 1.18 -35.25 11.47
CA ASN A 515 1.44 -36.58 12.02
C ASN A 515 0.23 -37.16 12.79
N ASN A 516 0.33 -38.42 13.23
CA ASN A 516 -0.74 -39.12 13.97
C ASN A 516 -1.10 -38.47 15.33
N LYS A 517 -0.28 -37.55 15.84
CA LYS A 517 -0.54 -36.76 17.07
C LYS A 517 -1.18 -35.40 16.78
N LYS A 518 -1.56 -35.16 15.51
CA LYS A 518 -2.06 -33.89 14.97
C LYS A 518 -1.06 -32.74 15.10
N GLU A 519 0.23 -33.02 15.09
CA GLU A 519 1.28 -31.99 15.05
C GLU A 519 1.62 -31.68 13.58
N LEU A 520 1.69 -30.40 13.22
CA LEU A 520 2.11 -29.96 11.88
C LEU A 520 3.61 -30.19 11.75
N LEU A 521 4.00 -30.95 10.74
CA LEU A 521 5.37 -31.17 10.32
C LEU A 521 5.74 -30.07 9.31
N TYR A 522 6.94 -29.52 9.48
CA TYR A 522 7.51 -28.53 8.56
C TYR A 522 9.03 -28.67 8.50
N GLU A 523 9.61 -28.33 7.37
CA GLU A 523 11.06 -28.33 7.17
C GLU A 523 11.60 -26.91 7.20
N ILE A 524 12.74 -26.70 7.86
CA ILE A 524 13.50 -25.45 7.85
C ILE A 524 15.01 -25.77 7.81
N GLY A 525 15.70 -25.28 6.79
CA GLY A 525 17.15 -25.50 6.60
C GLY A 525 17.55 -26.98 6.55
N GLY A 526 16.84 -27.81 5.78
CA GLY A 526 17.11 -29.24 5.64
C GLY A 526 16.76 -30.09 6.86
N LYS A 527 16.02 -29.53 7.84
CA LYS A 527 15.70 -30.21 9.11
C LYS A 527 14.21 -30.17 9.39
N GLU A 528 13.62 -31.36 9.58
CA GLU A 528 12.24 -31.48 10.04
C GLU A 528 12.07 -30.88 11.45
N ARG A 529 10.93 -30.22 11.64
CA ARG A 529 10.43 -29.64 12.88
C ARG A 529 8.93 -29.93 12.97
N LYS A 530 8.38 -29.73 14.17
CA LYS A 530 6.96 -29.94 14.42
C LYS A 530 6.38 -28.93 15.40
N ILE A 531 5.14 -28.54 15.18
CA ILE A 531 4.40 -27.61 16.04
C ILE A 531 2.97 -28.10 16.28
N LYS A 532 2.54 -28.04 17.55
CA LYS A 532 1.18 -28.40 17.96
C LYS A 532 0.35 -27.13 18.21
N ALA A 533 -0.87 -27.12 17.69
CA ALA A 533 -1.90 -26.11 17.96
C ALA A 533 -3.27 -26.77 18.16
N ASP A 534 -4.26 -26.01 18.62
CA ASP A 534 -5.65 -26.47 18.65
C ASP A 534 -6.26 -26.45 17.24
N VAL A 535 -5.83 -25.49 16.42
CA VAL A 535 -6.35 -25.21 15.08
C VAL A 535 -5.21 -24.86 14.12
N TYR A 536 -5.30 -25.35 12.88
CA TYR A 536 -4.42 -25.00 11.77
C TYR A 536 -5.19 -24.28 10.67
N LEU A 537 -4.87 -23.01 10.37
CA LEU A 537 -5.45 -22.26 9.26
C LEU A 537 -4.54 -22.31 8.03
N ILE A 538 -5.07 -22.75 6.89
CA ILE A 538 -4.33 -22.82 5.63
C ILE A 538 -4.68 -21.60 4.77
N ALA A 539 -3.69 -20.73 4.57
CA ALA A 539 -3.80 -19.39 4.01
C ALA A 539 -2.97 -19.21 2.71
N VAL A 540 -2.71 -20.30 1.98
CA VAL A 540 -1.80 -20.38 0.82
C VAL A 540 -2.43 -19.97 -0.52
N GLY A 541 -3.32 -18.97 -0.51
CA GLY A 541 -3.98 -18.45 -1.70
C GLY A 541 -5.29 -19.12 -2.10
N ARG A 542 -5.72 -18.89 -3.35
CA ARG A 542 -7.06 -19.20 -3.88
C ARG A 542 -6.95 -19.87 -5.26
N ILE A 543 -8.04 -20.47 -5.72
CA ILE A 543 -8.18 -21.11 -7.05
C ILE A 543 -9.53 -20.67 -7.64
N PRO A 544 -9.60 -20.26 -8.92
CA PRO A 544 -10.86 -19.97 -9.60
C PRO A 544 -11.88 -21.11 -9.53
N SER A 545 -13.16 -20.81 -9.69
CA SER A 545 -14.25 -21.79 -9.58
C SER A 545 -14.83 -22.17 -10.94
N SER A 546 -14.02 -22.80 -11.81
CA SER A 546 -14.34 -23.05 -13.23
C SER A 546 -14.95 -24.43 -13.56
N LYS A 547 -15.41 -25.18 -12.55
CA LYS A 547 -16.03 -26.51 -12.71
C LYS A 547 -17.15 -26.49 -13.78
N GLY A 548 -17.04 -27.36 -14.78
CA GLY A 548 -18.02 -27.52 -15.87
C GLY A 548 -17.94 -26.48 -16.99
N ILE A 549 -17.14 -25.42 -16.84
CA ILE A 549 -17.05 -24.33 -17.84
C ILE A 549 -16.28 -24.79 -19.09
N ALA A 550 -15.20 -25.55 -18.92
CA ALA A 550 -14.45 -26.13 -20.04
C ALA A 550 -15.30 -27.13 -20.86
N GLU A 551 -16.22 -27.85 -20.20
CA GLU A 551 -17.08 -28.87 -20.83
C GLU A 551 -18.13 -28.29 -21.78
N VAL A 552 -18.36 -26.97 -21.74
CA VAL A 552 -19.21 -26.24 -22.70
C VAL A 552 -18.42 -25.47 -23.76
N GLY A 553 -17.10 -25.65 -23.84
CA GLY A 553 -16.25 -25.09 -24.90
C GLY A 553 -15.64 -23.72 -24.59
N VAL A 554 -15.69 -23.27 -23.33
CA VAL A 554 -14.99 -22.06 -22.87
C VAL A 554 -13.56 -22.41 -22.45
N ASN A 555 -12.58 -21.64 -22.90
CA ASN A 555 -11.17 -21.87 -22.63
C ASN A 555 -10.82 -21.57 -21.16
N VAL A 556 -10.21 -22.57 -20.50
CA VAL A 556 -9.74 -22.50 -19.12
C VAL A 556 -8.22 -22.71 -19.11
N GLY A 557 -7.50 -21.84 -18.41
CA GLY A 557 -6.05 -21.83 -18.28
C GLY A 557 -5.51 -22.82 -17.24
N VAL A 558 -4.18 -22.87 -17.13
CA VAL A 558 -3.45 -23.84 -16.29
C VAL A 558 -3.61 -23.59 -14.77
N ARG A 559 -4.11 -22.43 -14.36
CA ARG A 559 -4.43 -22.10 -12.96
C ARG A 559 -5.94 -22.22 -12.69
N GLU A 560 -6.67 -22.92 -13.56
CA GLU A 560 -8.13 -23.06 -13.59
C GLU A 560 -8.89 -21.76 -13.91
N GLU A 561 -8.21 -20.70 -14.38
CA GLU A 561 -8.83 -19.41 -14.73
C GLU A 561 -9.58 -19.46 -16.07
N VAL A 562 -10.69 -18.73 -16.20
CA VAL A 562 -11.33 -18.52 -17.51
C VAL A 562 -10.57 -17.44 -18.27
N LEU A 563 -10.13 -17.76 -19.49
CA LEU A 563 -9.41 -16.82 -20.34
C LEU A 563 -10.38 -15.80 -20.94
N VAL A 564 -10.06 -14.52 -20.77
CA VAL A 564 -10.85 -13.39 -21.29
C VAL A 564 -9.97 -12.32 -21.93
N ASP A 565 -10.57 -11.55 -22.83
CA ASP A 565 -9.97 -10.34 -23.40
C ASP A 565 -10.21 -9.09 -22.54
N GLU A 566 -9.75 -7.93 -23.02
CA GLU A 566 -9.98 -6.63 -22.35
C GLU A 566 -11.46 -6.25 -22.24
N LYS A 567 -12.37 -6.89 -22.99
CA LYS A 567 -13.82 -6.67 -22.93
C LYS A 567 -14.53 -7.70 -22.05
N MET A 568 -13.76 -8.48 -21.27
CA MET A 568 -14.22 -9.58 -20.42
C MET A 568 -14.90 -10.74 -21.20
N ARG A 569 -14.72 -10.80 -22.53
CA ARG A 569 -15.28 -11.83 -23.42
C ARG A 569 -14.40 -13.07 -23.40
N THR A 570 -15.03 -14.24 -23.37
CA THR A 570 -14.35 -15.53 -23.59
C THR A 570 -14.18 -15.81 -25.09
N ASN A 571 -13.62 -16.97 -25.45
CA ASN A 571 -13.61 -17.48 -26.83
C ASN A 571 -15.00 -17.83 -27.39
N VAL A 572 -16.04 -17.91 -26.54
CA VAL A 572 -17.42 -18.17 -26.98
C VAL A 572 -18.17 -16.85 -27.08
N LYS A 573 -18.79 -16.63 -28.25
CA LYS A 573 -19.54 -15.40 -28.55
C LYS A 573 -20.69 -15.19 -27.56
N GLY A 574 -20.76 -14.02 -26.91
CA GLY A 574 -21.80 -13.70 -25.93
C GLY A 574 -21.58 -14.29 -24.53
N VAL A 575 -20.49 -15.03 -24.31
CA VAL A 575 -20.10 -15.54 -22.99
C VAL A 575 -18.93 -14.71 -22.45
N TYR A 576 -19.12 -14.16 -21.25
CA TYR A 576 -18.20 -13.29 -20.54
C TYR A 576 -17.78 -13.94 -19.21
N ALA A 577 -16.62 -13.56 -18.64
CA ALA A 577 -16.23 -13.97 -17.30
C ALA A 577 -15.62 -12.81 -16.51
N ILE A 578 -15.94 -12.71 -15.20
CA ILE A 578 -15.61 -11.55 -14.36
C ILE A 578 -15.12 -11.93 -12.96
N GLY A 579 -14.48 -10.97 -12.28
CA GLY A 579 -13.91 -11.15 -10.94
C GLY A 579 -12.86 -12.27 -10.85
N ASP A 580 -12.72 -12.89 -9.68
CA ASP A 580 -11.68 -13.90 -9.41
C ASP A 580 -11.63 -15.07 -10.40
N LEU A 581 -12.72 -15.34 -11.14
CA LEU A 581 -12.78 -16.41 -12.13
C LEU A 581 -11.77 -16.22 -13.27
N THR A 582 -11.41 -14.96 -13.60
CA THR A 582 -10.43 -14.64 -14.66
C THR A 582 -8.97 -14.79 -14.22
N GLY A 583 -8.71 -15.00 -12.92
CA GLY A 583 -7.35 -15.18 -12.41
C GLY A 583 -6.40 -13.99 -12.59
N GLN A 584 -6.93 -12.80 -12.90
CA GLN A 584 -6.18 -11.54 -13.02
C GLN A 584 -5.88 -10.97 -11.63
N ASN A 585 -6.70 -10.06 -11.12
CA ASN A 585 -6.64 -9.56 -9.74
C ASN A 585 -7.86 -10.04 -8.95
N MET A 586 -7.67 -10.94 -7.98
CA MET A 586 -8.74 -11.53 -7.15
C MET A 586 -9.20 -10.59 -6.04
N LEU A 587 -9.74 -9.43 -6.42
CA LEU A 587 -10.17 -8.34 -5.53
C LEU A 587 -11.62 -7.94 -5.84
N ALA A 588 -12.39 -7.62 -4.81
CA ALA A 588 -13.82 -7.32 -4.96
C ALA A 588 -14.10 -6.08 -5.82
N HIS A 589 -13.28 -5.04 -5.70
CA HIS A 589 -13.35 -3.83 -6.52
C HIS A 589 -12.93 -4.05 -7.98
N VAL A 590 -11.99 -4.97 -8.22
CA VAL A 590 -11.69 -5.42 -9.60
C VAL A 590 -12.87 -6.19 -10.18
N ALA A 591 -13.55 -7.02 -9.39
CA ALA A 591 -14.76 -7.70 -9.84
C ALA A 591 -15.90 -6.71 -10.18
N TYR A 592 -16.01 -5.57 -9.49
CA TYR A 592 -16.92 -4.49 -9.90
C TYR A 592 -16.52 -3.88 -11.24
N GLN A 593 -15.22 -3.59 -11.44
CA GLN A 593 -14.75 -3.03 -12.71
C GLN A 593 -14.97 -4.02 -13.88
N HIS A 594 -14.65 -5.30 -13.70
CA HIS A 594 -14.93 -6.35 -14.68
C HIS A 594 -16.43 -6.43 -15.02
N ALA A 595 -17.32 -6.25 -14.02
CA ALA A 595 -18.75 -6.19 -14.25
C ALA A 595 -19.14 -5.00 -15.13
N LEU A 596 -18.70 -3.77 -14.82
CA LEU A 596 -18.99 -2.59 -15.64
C LEU A 596 -18.50 -2.75 -17.09
N ILE A 597 -17.30 -3.31 -17.29
CA ILE A 597 -16.77 -3.57 -18.64
C ILE A 597 -17.64 -4.59 -19.41
N ALA A 598 -18.04 -5.70 -18.78
CA ALA A 598 -18.91 -6.70 -19.40
C ALA A 598 -20.30 -6.11 -19.71
N VAL A 599 -20.88 -5.34 -18.77
CA VAL A 599 -22.18 -4.68 -18.93
C VAL A 599 -22.15 -3.70 -20.10
N GLY A 600 -21.18 -2.78 -20.16
CA GLY A 600 -21.08 -1.81 -21.25
C GLY A 600 -20.96 -2.49 -22.63
N ASN A 601 -20.19 -3.58 -22.72
CA ASN A 601 -20.09 -4.36 -23.96
C ASN A 601 -21.41 -5.08 -24.34
N ILE A 602 -22.20 -5.55 -23.37
CA ILE A 602 -23.54 -6.13 -23.60
C ILE A 602 -24.59 -5.06 -23.97
N LEU A 603 -24.44 -3.83 -23.46
CA LEU A 603 -25.30 -2.70 -23.80
C LEU A 603 -24.91 -2.01 -25.13
N GLY A 604 -23.74 -2.34 -25.68
CA GLY A 604 -23.26 -1.79 -26.95
C GLY A 604 -22.54 -0.45 -26.81
N GLU A 605 -22.02 -0.14 -25.63
CA GLU A 605 -21.20 1.05 -25.40
C GLU A 605 -19.89 0.98 -26.19
N LYS A 606 -19.45 2.14 -26.71
CA LYS A 606 -18.24 2.23 -27.53
C LYS A 606 -17.01 2.38 -26.66
N ASN A 607 -15.92 1.73 -27.06
CA ASN A 607 -14.58 1.85 -26.46
C ASN A 607 -14.46 1.41 -24.99
N VAL A 608 -15.44 0.67 -24.45
CA VAL A 608 -15.39 0.12 -23.10
C VAL A 608 -14.45 -1.09 -23.06
N ARG A 609 -13.31 -0.94 -22.37
CA ARG A 609 -12.29 -1.98 -22.16
C ARG A 609 -11.67 -1.87 -20.76
N TYR A 610 -11.28 -3.00 -20.20
CA TYR A 610 -10.52 -3.11 -18.96
C TYR A 610 -9.05 -2.77 -19.24
N HIS A 611 -8.64 -1.58 -18.80
CA HIS A 611 -7.24 -1.18 -18.84
C HIS A 611 -6.48 -1.83 -17.68
N ASN A 612 -5.29 -2.39 -17.95
CA ASN A 612 -4.40 -2.94 -16.93
C ASN A 612 -3.64 -1.83 -16.17
N LYS A 613 -4.37 -0.84 -15.65
CA LYS A 613 -3.84 0.24 -14.79
C LYS A 613 -3.57 -0.30 -13.38
N PRO A 614 -2.69 0.35 -12.60
CA PRO A 614 -2.46 -0.01 -11.20
C PRO A 614 -3.74 -0.10 -10.38
N VAL A 615 -3.92 -1.22 -9.67
CA VAL A 615 -5.07 -1.47 -8.79
C VAL A 615 -4.66 -1.26 -7.34
N PRO A 616 -5.43 -0.54 -6.51
CA PRO A 616 -5.13 -0.43 -5.09
C PRO A 616 -5.36 -1.78 -4.39
N GLY A 617 -4.37 -2.22 -3.62
CA GLY A 617 -4.48 -3.33 -2.68
C GLY A 617 -4.62 -2.83 -1.25
N CYS A 618 -5.39 -3.55 -0.43
CA CYS A 618 -5.71 -3.16 0.94
C CYS A 618 -5.62 -4.37 1.88
N ILE A 619 -4.96 -4.19 3.02
CA ILE A 619 -4.81 -5.19 4.09
C ILE A 619 -5.24 -4.49 5.37
N TYR A 620 -6.26 -5.03 6.01
CA TYR A 620 -7.04 -4.30 7.01
C TYR A 620 -6.68 -4.75 8.43
N THR A 621 -5.41 -5.07 8.65
CA THR A 621 -4.83 -5.07 9.99
C THR A 621 -5.07 -3.72 10.67
N ASN A 622 -4.93 -3.65 11.99
CA ASN A 622 -4.95 -2.40 12.73
C ASN A 622 -3.59 -2.29 13.43
N THR A 623 -2.53 -1.72 12.84
CA THR A 623 -2.47 -0.71 11.77
C THR A 623 -2.76 -1.23 10.34
N GLU A 624 -3.49 -0.45 9.53
CA GLU A 624 -3.88 -0.81 8.16
C GLU A 624 -2.73 -0.64 7.16
N ILE A 625 -2.80 -1.34 6.03
CA ILE A 625 -1.90 -1.18 4.90
C ILE A 625 -2.72 -0.95 3.62
N ALA A 626 -2.32 0.03 2.83
CA ALA A 626 -2.81 0.24 1.48
C ALA A 626 -1.67 0.54 0.52
N PHE A 627 -1.75 0.03 -0.71
CA PHE A 627 -0.69 0.16 -1.69
C PHE A 627 -1.26 0.19 -3.11
N ILE A 628 -0.56 0.84 -4.05
CA ILE A 628 -0.91 0.90 -5.45
C ILE A 628 0.36 1.15 -6.29
N GLY A 629 0.41 0.61 -7.51
CA GLY A 629 1.53 0.82 -8.42
C GLY A 629 2.79 0.05 -8.02
N LEU A 630 3.94 0.56 -8.46
CA LEU A 630 5.24 -0.09 -8.29
C LEU A 630 5.80 0.14 -6.89
N THR A 631 6.43 -0.88 -6.31
CA THR A 631 7.40 -0.72 -5.22
C THR A 631 8.65 0.02 -5.72
N GLU A 632 9.45 0.54 -4.78
CA GLU A 632 10.73 1.18 -5.12
C GLU A 632 11.69 0.21 -5.85
N GLU A 633 11.66 -1.08 -5.50
CA GLU A 633 12.47 -2.13 -6.10
C GLU A 633 12.01 -2.43 -7.53
N GLU A 634 10.72 -2.68 -7.75
CA GLU A 634 10.17 -2.94 -9.09
C GLU A 634 10.38 -1.77 -10.05
N ALA A 635 10.27 -0.52 -9.56
CA ALA A 635 10.52 0.66 -10.38
C ALA A 635 11.99 0.76 -10.82
N LYS A 636 12.94 0.48 -9.92
CA LYS A 636 14.38 0.41 -10.27
C LYS A 636 14.68 -0.73 -11.23
N ASN A 637 14.11 -1.92 -10.99
CA ASN A 637 14.31 -3.10 -11.83
C ASN A 637 13.73 -2.92 -13.24
N LYS A 638 12.69 -2.08 -13.40
CA LYS A 638 12.14 -1.67 -14.70
C LYS A 638 12.89 -0.49 -15.35
N GLY A 639 13.96 0.02 -14.73
CA GLY A 639 14.79 1.09 -15.27
C GLY A 639 14.24 2.52 -15.13
N TYR A 640 13.21 2.73 -14.31
CA TYR A 640 12.67 4.08 -14.08
C TYR A 640 13.64 4.96 -13.28
N ASN A 641 13.79 6.23 -13.70
CA ASN A 641 14.62 7.21 -13.01
C ASN A 641 13.88 7.81 -11.80
N ILE A 642 13.78 7.05 -10.71
CA ILE A 642 12.92 7.41 -9.57
C ILE A 642 13.61 8.13 -8.42
N PHE A 643 12.78 8.69 -7.55
CA PHE A 643 13.07 8.83 -6.12
C PHE A 643 11.86 8.45 -5.28
N THR A 644 12.07 8.30 -3.97
CA THR A 644 10.99 8.11 -3.01
C THR A 644 10.80 9.35 -2.13
N SER A 645 9.55 9.67 -1.80
CA SER A 645 9.18 10.63 -0.76
C SER A 645 8.45 9.89 0.36
N LYS A 646 8.88 10.08 1.61
CA LYS A 646 8.37 9.31 2.76
C LYS A 646 8.03 10.24 3.93
N TYR A 647 6.83 10.10 4.48
CA TYR A 647 6.37 10.90 5.62
C TYR A 647 5.76 10.01 6.70
N MET A 648 6.05 10.29 7.97
CA MET A 648 5.71 9.44 9.10
C MET A 648 4.43 9.90 9.81
N PHE A 649 3.60 8.97 10.26
CA PHE A 649 2.41 9.28 11.07
C PHE A 649 2.76 9.98 12.39
N SER A 650 3.98 9.81 12.90
CA SER A 650 4.48 10.47 14.10
C SER A 650 4.59 12.00 14.00
N TYR A 651 4.53 12.58 12.79
CA TYR A 651 4.53 14.03 12.58
C TYR A 651 3.14 14.60 12.26
N LEU A 652 2.15 13.73 12.05
CA LEU A 652 0.81 14.13 11.63
C LEU A 652 -0.06 14.49 12.85
N GLY A 653 -0.50 15.76 12.94
CA GLY A 653 -1.26 16.26 14.09
C GLY A 653 -2.49 15.43 14.44
N LYS A 654 -3.24 14.95 13.43
CA LYS A 654 -4.38 14.06 13.63
C LYS A 654 -4.00 12.74 14.29
N ALA A 655 -2.91 12.12 13.85
CA ALA A 655 -2.42 10.84 14.36
C ALA A 655 -1.87 10.94 15.79
N ILE A 656 -1.24 12.08 16.12
CA ILE A 656 -0.83 12.38 17.50
C ILE A 656 -2.07 12.50 18.41
N ALA A 657 -3.07 13.28 17.98
CA ALA A 657 -4.30 13.51 18.75
C ALA A 657 -5.13 12.25 19.02
N THR A 658 -5.03 11.22 18.18
CA THR A 658 -5.72 9.92 18.32
C THR A 658 -4.85 8.80 18.90
N LYS A 659 -3.55 9.07 19.15
CA LYS A 659 -2.49 8.10 19.49
C LYS A 659 -2.19 7.05 18.41
N GLN A 660 -2.61 7.26 17.16
CA GLN A 660 -2.38 6.32 16.05
C GLN A 660 -1.16 6.73 15.19
N THR A 661 0.00 6.90 15.84
CA THR A 661 1.24 7.47 15.24
C THR A 661 2.17 6.47 14.55
N SER A 662 1.84 5.18 14.52
CA SER A 662 2.65 4.14 13.87
C SER A 662 2.53 4.19 12.36
N GLY A 663 3.62 3.95 11.65
CA GLY A 663 3.64 3.85 10.19
C GLY A 663 3.93 5.14 9.43
N PHE A 664 3.72 5.08 8.11
CA PHE A 664 4.15 6.10 7.14
C PHE A 664 3.38 5.97 5.81
N VAL A 665 3.51 6.99 4.97
CA VAL A 665 3.32 6.91 3.50
C VAL A 665 4.66 6.99 2.81
N LYS A 666 4.82 6.25 1.71
CA LYS A 666 5.97 6.26 0.81
C LYS A 666 5.46 6.36 -0.63
N LEU A 667 5.71 7.49 -1.29
CA LEU A 667 5.46 7.68 -2.72
C LEU A 667 6.71 7.28 -3.50
N VAL A 668 6.53 6.54 -4.60
CA VAL A 668 7.54 6.25 -5.62
C VAL A 668 7.25 7.18 -6.80
N VAL A 669 8.18 8.08 -7.07
CA VAL A 669 7.96 9.25 -7.95
C VAL A 669 9.00 9.25 -9.07
N ASP A 670 8.54 9.41 -10.30
CA ASP A 670 9.39 9.65 -11.45
C ASP A 670 10.07 11.03 -11.38
N ARG A 671 11.36 11.12 -11.76
CA ARG A 671 12.12 12.38 -11.70
C ARG A 671 11.92 13.31 -12.90
N GLU A 672 11.42 12.81 -14.02
CA GLU A 672 11.29 13.60 -15.25
C GLU A 672 9.98 14.40 -15.25
N TYR A 673 8.88 13.76 -14.85
CA TYR A 673 7.53 14.35 -14.88
C TYR A 673 6.90 14.56 -13.49
N GLY A 674 7.52 14.05 -12.43
CA GLY A 674 6.91 14.05 -11.09
C GLY A 674 5.66 13.17 -10.97
N GLN A 675 5.51 12.20 -11.89
CA GLN A 675 4.41 11.24 -11.89
C GLN A 675 4.54 10.27 -10.70
N ILE A 676 3.42 9.95 -10.06
CA ILE A 676 3.39 8.85 -9.07
C ILE A 676 3.38 7.51 -9.81
N LEU A 677 4.44 6.73 -9.65
CA LEU A 677 4.55 5.37 -10.17
C LEU A 677 4.03 4.32 -9.16
N GLY A 678 3.97 4.68 -7.89
CA GLY A 678 3.32 3.90 -6.84
C GLY A 678 3.26 4.62 -5.50
N ALA A 679 2.40 4.14 -4.61
CA ALA A 679 2.29 4.61 -3.24
C ALA A 679 2.08 3.43 -2.29
N HIS A 680 2.75 3.48 -1.13
CA HIS A 680 2.75 2.43 -0.13
C HIS A 680 2.52 3.08 1.24
N ILE A 681 1.42 2.71 1.89
CA ILE A 681 0.93 3.31 3.11
C ILE A 681 0.75 2.22 4.15
N ILE A 682 1.33 2.40 5.33
CA ILE A 682 0.96 1.67 6.54
C ILE A 682 0.59 2.70 7.60
N GLY A 683 -0.63 2.64 8.12
CA GLY A 683 -1.14 3.72 8.96
C GLY A 683 -2.60 3.54 9.38
N ALA A 684 -3.10 4.46 10.20
CA ALA A 684 -4.52 4.48 10.53
C ALA A 684 -5.36 4.90 9.31
N HIS A 685 -6.41 4.15 9.00
CA HIS A 685 -7.34 4.42 7.89
C HIS A 685 -6.69 4.44 6.50
N ALA A 686 -5.51 3.84 6.34
CA ALA A 686 -4.77 3.81 5.07
C ALA A 686 -5.62 3.31 3.89
N THR A 687 -6.57 2.39 4.14
CA THR A 687 -7.44 1.81 3.11
C THR A 687 -8.57 2.73 2.65
N ASP A 688 -8.92 3.76 3.42
CA ASP A 688 -9.99 4.71 3.06
C ASP A 688 -9.50 5.74 2.01
N TYR A 689 -8.31 6.30 2.22
CA TYR A 689 -7.81 7.45 1.44
C TYR A 689 -6.77 7.10 0.36
N ILE A 690 -6.35 5.83 0.21
CA ILE A 690 -5.58 5.37 -0.96
C ILE A 690 -6.31 5.62 -2.30
N SER A 691 -7.63 5.76 -2.25
CA SER A 691 -8.50 6.13 -3.37
C SER A 691 -8.12 7.46 -4.02
N GLU A 692 -7.52 8.39 -3.26
CA GLU A 692 -6.99 9.65 -3.79
C GLU A 692 -5.81 9.40 -4.74
N ILE A 693 -4.85 8.56 -4.33
CA ILE A 693 -3.73 8.17 -5.20
C ILE A 693 -4.24 7.38 -6.41
N ALA A 694 -5.24 6.52 -6.23
CA ALA A 694 -5.83 5.78 -7.35
C ALA A 694 -6.42 6.73 -8.41
N LEU A 695 -7.15 7.77 -7.99
CA LEU A 695 -7.64 8.81 -8.89
C LEU A 695 -6.50 9.64 -9.50
N ALA A 696 -5.49 10.03 -8.72
CA ALA A 696 -4.34 10.77 -9.19
C ALA A 696 -3.57 10.01 -10.28
N MET A 697 -3.29 8.71 -10.07
CA MET A 697 -2.65 7.85 -11.07
C MET A 697 -3.56 7.59 -12.29
N GLU A 698 -4.88 7.45 -12.09
CA GLU A 698 -5.84 7.29 -13.18
C GLU A 698 -5.88 8.50 -14.12
N GLN A 699 -5.66 9.71 -13.58
CA GLN A 699 -5.67 11.01 -14.26
C GLN A 699 -4.27 11.60 -14.51
N GLU A 700 -3.21 10.82 -14.28
CA GLU A 700 -1.80 11.22 -14.50
C GLU A 700 -1.33 12.48 -13.72
N VAL A 701 -1.98 12.76 -12.58
CA VAL A 701 -1.70 13.92 -11.72
C VAL A 701 -0.30 13.82 -11.10
N SER A 702 0.46 14.90 -11.20
CA SER A 702 1.81 15.01 -10.64
C SER A 702 1.82 15.23 -9.12
N VAL A 703 2.94 14.91 -8.46
CA VAL A 703 3.15 15.26 -7.04
C VAL A 703 3.07 16.77 -6.77
N LYS A 704 3.29 17.60 -7.80
CA LYS A 704 3.14 19.06 -7.70
C LYS A 704 1.66 19.43 -7.60
N GLU A 705 0.81 18.93 -8.49
CA GLU A 705 -0.63 19.23 -8.45
C GLU A 705 -1.29 18.73 -7.14
N LEU A 706 -0.88 17.57 -6.63
CA LEU A 706 -1.29 17.10 -5.31
C LEU A 706 -0.79 18.01 -4.17
N ALA A 707 0.46 18.50 -4.23
CA ALA A 707 1.00 19.42 -3.23
C ALA A 707 0.29 20.79 -3.19
N TYR A 708 -0.29 21.23 -4.30
CA TYR A 708 -1.09 22.46 -4.38
C TYR A 708 -2.60 22.22 -4.17
N THR A 709 -3.03 20.97 -3.99
CA THR A 709 -4.42 20.62 -3.66
C THR A 709 -4.68 20.83 -2.17
N ILE A 710 -5.68 21.66 -1.84
CA ILE A 710 -6.05 21.97 -0.44
C ILE A 710 -6.64 20.72 0.22
N HIS A 711 -5.85 20.06 1.06
CA HIS A 711 -6.32 18.95 1.89
C HIS A 711 -7.04 19.46 3.16
N PRO A 712 -8.07 18.74 3.65
CA PRO A 712 -8.74 19.10 4.89
C PRO A 712 -7.87 18.85 6.12
N HIS A 713 -7.83 19.80 7.06
CA HIS A 713 -7.04 19.73 8.29
C HIS A 713 -7.93 19.73 9.56
N PRO A 714 -7.61 18.96 10.62
CA PRO A 714 -6.60 17.89 10.70
C PRO A 714 -7.19 16.51 10.32
N THR A 715 -6.57 15.81 9.36
CA THR A 715 -7.01 14.49 8.86
C THR A 715 -5.86 13.49 8.69
N TYR A 716 -6.18 12.25 8.31
CA TYR A 716 -5.17 11.24 7.96
C TYR A 716 -4.69 11.36 6.50
N SER A 717 -5.55 11.81 5.59
CA SER A 717 -5.21 11.97 4.17
C SER A 717 -4.16 13.07 3.91
N GLU A 718 -4.05 14.08 4.78
CA GLU A 718 -2.94 15.04 4.78
C GLU A 718 -1.54 14.42 4.73
N ILE A 719 -1.38 13.15 5.11
CA ILE A 719 -0.10 12.47 4.97
C ILE A 719 0.32 12.30 3.50
N ILE A 720 -0.63 12.10 2.58
CA ILE A 720 -0.38 12.11 1.13
C ILE A 720 0.15 13.48 0.71
N TRP A 721 -0.53 14.55 1.11
CA TRP A 721 -0.11 15.92 0.84
C TRP A 721 1.29 16.22 1.36
N GLU A 722 1.64 15.82 2.58
CA GLU A 722 2.99 16.03 3.12
C GLU A 722 4.07 15.31 2.29
N ALA A 723 3.81 14.08 1.87
CA ALA A 723 4.73 13.35 1.00
C ALA A 723 4.79 13.94 -0.43
N ALA A 724 3.68 14.41 -0.98
CA ALA A 724 3.60 15.07 -2.28
C ALA A 724 4.32 16.43 -2.26
N ARG A 725 4.10 17.25 -1.21
CA ARG A 725 4.78 18.52 -0.95
C ARG A 725 6.30 18.35 -0.83
N ALA A 726 6.74 17.36 -0.05
CA ALA A 726 8.16 17.03 0.06
C ALA A 726 8.76 16.56 -1.29
N ALA A 727 8.00 15.82 -2.10
CA ALA A 727 8.42 15.41 -3.44
C ALA A 727 8.50 16.60 -4.41
N SER A 728 7.49 17.46 -4.45
CA SER A 728 7.43 18.65 -5.29
C SER A 728 8.55 19.64 -4.96
N LEU A 729 8.83 19.88 -3.68
CA LEU A 729 9.95 20.74 -3.27
C LEU A 729 11.30 20.14 -3.70
N LYS A 730 11.46 18.82 -3.59
CA LYS A 730 12.68 18.14 -4.02
C LYS A 730 12.92 18.27 -5.52
N LEU A 731 11.90 18.06 -6.35
CA LEU A 731 12.00 18.26 -7.81
C LEU A 731 12.42 19.68 -8.15
N TYR A 732 11.75 20.68 -7.58
CA TYR A 732 12.11 22.10 -7.75
C TYR A 732 13.58 22.39 -7.36
N LEU A 733 14.06 21.83 -6.24
CA LEU A 733 15.45 22.00 -5.79
C LEU A 733 16.48 21.22 -6.63
N GLU A 734 16.07 20.18 -7.37
CA GLU A 734 16.94 19.46 -8.31
C GLU A 734 16.98 20.12 -9.69
N GLU A 735 15.88 20.76 -10.11
CA GLU A 735 15.80 21.59 -11.32
C GLU A 735 16.66 22.85 -11.18
N ASN A 736 16.51 23.62 -10.10
CA ASN A 736 17.20 24.90 -9.87
C ASN A 736 18.67 24.75 -9.43
N LYS A 737 19.23 23.54 -9.47
CA LYS A 737 20.67 23.26 -9.25
C LYS A 737 21.42 22.91 -10.53
N LYS A 738 20.73 22.84 -11.66
CA LYS A 738 21.29 22.66 -13.00
C LYS A 738 21.46 24.01 -13.70
#